data_AF-A0A6P0CG78-F1
#
_entry.id   AF-A0A6P0CG78-F1
#
_cell.length_a   1.000
_cell.length_b   1.000
_cell.length_c   1.000
_cell.angle_alpha   90.00
_cell.angle_beta   90.00
_cell.angle_gamma   90.00
#
_symmetry.space_group_name_H-M   'P 1'
#
loop_
_entity.id
_entity.type
_entity.pdbx_description
1 polymer ?
#
loop_
_entity_poly.entity_id
_entity_poly.type
_entity_poly.pdbx_seq_one_letter_code
_entity_poly.pdbx_strand_id
1 'polypeptide(L)'
;MDRRLSAIMVADMVGYSRLMERDEESTIQRQKAHRNELIDPILADHQGTIIKTTGDGFLAEFRSVVDAVKCAVQIQRTMLKKEEALSKDQRINYRIGVNLGDVVHEDGDVYGDGVNVAARLEQLADPGGICISGTAFDHLRKSVQVGYEDLGEVHVKNIERPIRAWKVLLDQSHIGDVIVPHKSIWNRSPKPVAAALVTAVLLVAAIWWLWSSPDQVATSQHSGSLQGKQSIAVLPFQDHSETPEIWLSDGLAEDIITDLSKLEDLFVIARNSSFQYRGGNHDLRQVGLELGVAHLLEGSVRRVGDTVRVNAQLIEAETGGHLWAERYDGSADEIFELQDAVTQKIVDSLALTLTKSEVEAITLPVTEVPKAHQAYLRAVSHLHQYSPQSFTEAKKSLDEALELDPTHALALAGRADLYLEAAQRGWWDSVGIDKQYNAVYAAAEAALRYPSALAHAVEAELLFEKPDHEAARAAVQKGLALDPNNVDVQIFSAMAEISLGNYEGALDRAKFVERLDPRNPNRYQYVTGLALHVAGKNVEALDYFDKVLKYTPEDFTIRVTRAIILSELGRFEEAKAEMQIVEAKWPKDWGNTFSAPIIAWWYGRNIGQDYVIRLRRALLAIGVPLFPDGVEVEPQNRMSLVEVKSDFGDTYRWIGECCGGVQWMRDTHQSGERDMYLNGKKVGTDTAVWYEDGTVEFERHHRYMHTSKCDVYRNPDGLNDEYNAFIAVCSNGVFPFGVFPIPS
;
A
#
# COMPACT_ATOMS: atom_id res chain seq x y z
N MET A 1 -35.95 27.94 0.00
CA MET A 1 -35.22 26.78 -0.54
C MET A 1 -36.09 26.15 -1.61
N ASP A 2 -35.76 26.40 -2.88
CA ASP A 2 -36.45 25.84 -4.06
C ASP A 2 -35.52 24.83 -4.72
N ARG A 3 -35.96 23.59 -4.95
CA ARG A 3 -35.13 22.52 -5.52
C ARG A 3 -35.66 22.16 -6.90
N ARG A 4 -34.80 22.26 -7.92
CA ARG A 4 -35.17 21.95 -9.31
C ARG A 4 -34.02 21.33 -10.08
N LEU A 5 -34.35 20.57 -11.11
CA LEU A 5 -33.40 20.02 -12.07
C LEU A 5 -32.94 21.14 -13.02
N SER A 6 -31.65 21.46 -13.02
CA SER A 6 -31.07 22.50 -13.87
C SER A 6 -29.77 22.04 -14.51
N ALA A 7 -29.42 22.63 -15.66
CA ALA A 7 -28.12 22.46 -16.27
C ALA A 7 -27.15 23.52 -15.73
N ILE A 8 -26.06 23.09 -15.12
CA ILE A 8 -25.02 23.96 -14.54
C ILE A 8 -23.78 23.89 -15.41
N MET A 9 -23.28 25.06 -15.80
CA MET A 9 -22.00 25.24 -16.46
C MET A 9 -21.04 25.93 -15.48
N VAL A 10 -19.84 25.35 -15.33
CA VAL A 10 -18.71 25.98 -14.64
C VAL A 10 -17.60 26.17 -15.66
N ALA A 11 -17.02 27.36 -15.70
CA ALA A 11 -15.88 27.66 -16.56
C ALA A 11 -14.78 28.35 -15.76
N ASP A 12 -13.53 27.95 -15.99
CA ASP A 12 -12.37 28.53 -15.32
C ASP A 12 -11.21 28.78 -16.29
N MET A 13 -10.40 29.79 -16.00
CA MET A 13 -9.33 30.23 -16.92
C MET A 13 -8.01 29.51 -16.62
N VAL A 14 -7.43 28.90 -17.65
CA VAL A 14 -6.19 28.12 -17.49
C VAL A 14 -4.99 29.03 -17.28
N GLY A 15 -4.32 28.87 -16.13
CA GLY A 15 -3.03 29.50 -15.86
C GLY A 15 -3.11 31.01 -15.60
N TYR A 16 -4.22 31.48 -15.02
CA TYR A 16 -4.44 32.89 -14.70
C TYR A 16 -3.28 33.54 -13.94
N SER A 17 -2.80 32.93 -12.86
CA SER A 17 -1.67 33.46 -12.07
C SER A 17 -0.41 33.70 -12.90
N ARG A 18 -0.10 32.79 -13.83
CA ARG A 18 1.07 32.89 -14.72
C ARG A 18 0.91 34.01 -15.76
N LEU A 19 -0.31 34.20 -16.28
CA LEU A 19 -0.59 35.30 -17.23
C LEU A 19 -0.55 36.66 -16.51
N MET A 20 -1.01 36.71 -15.27
CA MET A 20 -0.99 37.89 -14.40
C MET A 20 0.42 38.31 -14.01
N GLU A 21 1.29 37.37 -13.63
CA GLU A 21 2.70 37.65 -13.32
C GLU A 21 3.47 38.26 -14.51
N ARG A 22 3.08 37.88 -15.74
CA ARG A 22 3.79 38.33 -16.93
C ARG A 22 3.34 39.70 -17.41
N ASP A 23 2.03 39.95 -17.39
CA ASP A 23 1.45 41.22 -17.82
C ASP A 23 0.03 41.35 -17.24
N GLU A 24 -0.03 41.91 -16.03
CA GLU A 24 -1.24 42.05 -15.22
C GLU A 24 -2.30 42.90 -15.92
N GLU A 25 -1.91 44.07 -16.43
CA GLU A 25 -2.84 45.04 -17.02
C GLU A 25 -3.46 44.52 -18.32
N SER A 26 -2.65 43.95 -19.23
CA SER A 26 -3.17 43.41 -20.48
C SER A 26 -4.02 42.15 -20.28
N THR A 27 -3.72 41.34 -19.27
CA THR A 27 -4.48 40.11 -18.96
C THR A 27 -5.85 40.46 -18.40
N ILE A 28 -5.94 41.41 -17.45
CA ILE A 28 -7.22 41.88 -16.91
C ILE A 28 -8.08 42.53 -18.01
N GLN A 29 -7.49 43.37 -18.88
CA GLN A 29 -8.24 44.01 -19.96
C GLN A 29 -8.79 43.01 -20.97
N ARG A 30 -7.97 42.04 -21.41
CA ARG A 30 -8.40 40.98 -22.35
C ARG A 30 -9.46 40.08 -21.73
N GLN A 31 -9.32 39.71 -20.46
CA GLN A 31 -10.32 38.91 -19.76
C GLN A 31 -11.66 39.66 -19.66
N LYS A 32 -11.65 40.96 -19.33
CA LYS A 32 -12.87 41.79 -19.32
C LYS A 32 -13.52 41.91 -20.71
N ALA A 33 -12.71 42.07 -21.76
CA ALA A 33 -13.20 42.10 -23.14
C ALA A 33 -13.83 40.76 -23.55
N HIS A 34 -13.19 39.63 -23.23
CA HIS A 34 -13.76 38.30 -23.48
C HIS A 34 -15.06 38.08 -22.70
N ARG A 35 -15.15 38.54 -21.45
CA ARG A 35 -16.39 38.46 -20.67
C ARG A 35 -17.52 39.28 -21.30
N ASN A 36 -17.30 40.58 -21.50
CA ASN A 36 -18.35 41.51 -21.91
C ASN A 36 -18.73 41.38 -23.40
N GLU A 37 -17.78 41.06 -24.28
CA GLU A 37 -18.00 41.08 -25.74
C GLU A 37 -18.25 39.69 -26.33
N LEU A 38 -18.00 38.61 -25.58
CA LEU A 38 -18.11 37.24 -26.08
C LEU A 38 -18.93 36.35 -25.14
N ILE A 39 -18.52 36.21 -23.88
CA ILE A 39 -19.14 35.25 -22.96
C ILE A 39 -20.56 35.68 -22.60
N ASP A 40 -20.76 36.92 -22.16
CA ASP A 40 -22.08 37.41 -21.72
C ASP A 40 -23.12 37.42 -22.88
N PRO A 41 -22.78 37.88 -24.10
CA PRO A 41 -23.69 37.79 -25.24
C PRO A 41 -24.03 36.35 -25.64
N ILE A 42 -23.05 35.44 -25.67
CA ILE A 42 -23.30 34.03 -26.02
C ILE A 42 -24.17 33.36 -24.95
N LEU A 43 -23.93 33.64 -23.67
CA LEU A 43 -24.78 33.14 -22.59
C LEU A 43 -26.22 33.61 -22.76
N ALA A 44 -26.44 34.90 -23.04
CA ALA A 44 -27.78 35.44 -23.26
C ALA A 44 -28.49 34.80 -24.47
N ASP A 45 -27.77 34.60 -25.59
CA ASP A 45 -28.31 33.97 -26.80
C ASP A 45 -28.77 32.51 -26.56
N HIS A 46 -28.10 31.80 -25.66
CA HIS A 46 -28.44 30.42 -25.26
C HIS A 46 -29.27 30.34 -23.97
N GLN A 47 -29.90 31.44 -23.55
CA GLN A 47 -30.75 31.50 -22.35
C GLN A 47 -30.04 31.06 -21.04
N GLY A 48 -28.74 31.29 -20.96
CA GLY A 48 -27.93 31.08 -19.77
C GLY A 48 -27.90 32.33 -18.88
N THR A 49 -27.95 32.12 -17.57
CA THR A 49 -27.83 33.18 -16.56
C THR A 49 -26.62 32.94 -15.70
N ILE A 50 -25.71 33.92 -15.59
CA ILE A 50 -24.60 33.84 -14.63
C ILE A 50 -25.16 33.98 -13.22
N ILE A 51 -24.85 33.00 -12.38
CA ILE A 51 -25.23 32.99 -10.96
C ILE A 51 -24.14 33.66 -10.13
N LYS A 52 -22.87 33.32 -10.40
CA LYS A 52 -21.71 33.95 -9.74
C LYS A 52 -20.46 33.93 -10.59
N THR A 53 -19.55 34.84 -10.28
CA THR A 53 -18.21 34.92 -10.88
C THR A 53 -17.18 34.50 -9.83
N THR A 54 -16.22 33.66 -10.22
CA THR A 54 -15.17 33.11 -9.32
C THR A 54 -13.80 33.70 -9.67
N GLY A 55 -13.71 35.03 -9.73
CA GLY A 55 -12.48 35.73 -10.12
C GLY A 55 -12.18 35.56 -11.62
N ASP A 56 -11.47 34.50 -11.97
CA ASP A 56 -11.09 34.13 -13.33
C ASP A 56 -12.07 33.20 -14.06
N GLY A 57 -13.00 32.61 -13.33
CA GLY A 57 -14.08 31.78 -13.84
C GLY A 57 -15.50 32.33 -13.61
N PHE A 58 -16.50 31.56 -14.01
CA PHE A 58 -17.91 31.83 -13.76
C PHE A 58 -18.75 30.55 -13.63
N LEU A 59 -19.89 30.68 -12.95
CA LEU A 59 -20.94 29.67 -12.86
C LEU A 59 -22.21 30.21 -13.50
N ALA A 60 -22.75 29.46 -14.47
CA ALA A 60 -23.97 29.78 -15.17
C ALA A 60 -25.00 28.65 -15.09
N GLU A 61 -26.28 29.03 -14.99
CA GLU A 61 -27.43 28.13 -14.98
C GLU A 61 -28.22 28.23 -16.28
N PHE A 62 -28.65 27.08 -16.79
CA PHE A 62 -29.51 26.94 -17.96
C PHE A 62 -30.70 26.04 -17.65
N ARG A 63 -31.83 26.33 -18.30
CA ARG A 63 -33.03 25.47 -18.23
C ARG A 63 -32.91 24.21 -19.09
N SER A 64 -31.91 24.17 -19.97
CA SER A 64 -31.73 23.15 -21.00
C SER A 64 -30.25 22.79 -21.09
N VAL A 65 -29.94 21.50 -20.90
CA VAL A 65 -28.57 21.00 -21.05
C VAL A 65 -28.08 21.08 -22.49
N VAL A 66 -29.00 21.03 -23.46
CA VAL A 66 -28.69 21.22 -24.88
C VAL A 66 -28.17 22.63 -25.14
N ASP A 67 -28.81 23.63 -24.55
CA ASP A 67 -28.42 25.03 -24.74
C ASP A 67 -27.14 25.35 -23.96
N ALA A 68 -26.96 24.75 -22.77
CA ALA A 68 -25.70 24.82 -22.03
C ALA A 68 -24.53 24.29 -22.86
N VAL A 69 -24.65 23.10 -23.48
CA VAL A 69 -23.55 22.54 -24.27
C VAL A 69 -23.33 23.29 -25.58
N LYS A 70 -24.39 23.76 -26.26
CA LYS A 70 -24.24 24.62 -27.45
C LYS A 70 -23.53 25.93 -27.10
N CYS A 71 -23.88 26.54 -25.98
CA CYS A 71 -23.22 27.73 -25.44
C CYS A 71 -21.73 27.46 -25.22
N ALA A 72 -21.37 26.38 -24.50
CA ALA A 72 -19.99 26.02 -24.24
C ALA A 72 -19.18 25.81 -25.53
N VAL A 73 -19.76 25.10 -26.51
CA VAL A 73 -19.12 24.87 -27.82
C VAL A 73 -18.89 26.18 -28.57
N GLN A 74 -19.86 27.09 -28.55
CA GLN A 74 -19.73 28.39 -29.19
C GLN A 74 -18.68 29.27 -28.50
N ILE A 75 -18.64 29.27 -27.16
CA ILE A 75 -17.60 29.96 -26.38
C ILE A 75 -16.22 29.45 -26.80
N GLN A 76 -15.96 28.13 -26.72
CA GLN A 76 -14.64 27.58 -27.03
C GLN A 76 -14.21 27.82 -28.50
N ARG A 77 -15.13 27.66 -29.46
CA ARG A 77 -14.82 27.91 -30.88
C ARG A 77 -14.53 29.38 -31.18
N THR A 78 -15.24 30.30 -30.52
CA THR A 78 -15.05 31.74 -30.73
C THR A 78 -13.78 32.22 -30.03
N MET A 79 -13.49 31.71 -28.83
CA MET A 79 -12.22 31.95 -28.12
C MET A 79 -11.02 31.47 -28.92
N LEU A 80 -11.08 30.25 -29.49
CA LEU A 80 -9.99 29.70 -30.31
C LEU A 80 -9.66 30.61 -31.52
N LYS A 81 -10.68 31.20 -32.15
CA LYS A 81 -10.50 32.15 -33.27
C LYS A 81 -9.95 33.50 -32.82
N LYS A 82 -10.46 34.05 -31.71
CA LYS A 82 -9.99 35.36 -31.19
C LYS A 82 -8.53 35.31 -30.72
N GLU A 83 -8.09 34.18 -30.18
CA GLU A 83 -6.73 34.00 -29.64
C GLU A 83 -5.77 33.35 -30.65
N GLU A 84 -6.20 33.10 -31.89
CA GLU A 84 -5.40 32.40 -32.91
C GLU A 84 -4.09 33.15 -33.25
N ALA A 85 -4.15 34.48 -33.28
CA ALA A 85 -3.02 35.35 -33.59
C ALA A 85 -1.94 35.40 -32.49
N LEU A 86 -2.24 34.88 -31.29
CA LEU A 86 -1.32 34.85 -30.15
C LEU A 86 -0.60 33.50 -30.07
N SER A 87 0.64 33.53 -29.59
CA SER A 87 1.41 32.30 -29.35
C SER A 87 0.77 31.47 -28.24
N LYS A 88 0.90 30.12 -28.31
CA LYS A 88 0.19 29.18 -27.42
C LYS A 88 0.32 29.53 -25.93
N ASP A 89 1.47 30.05 -25.52
CA ASP A 89 1.77 30.38 -24.12
C ASP A 89 1.16 31.70 -23.64
N GLN A 90 0.56 32.49 -24.54
CA GLN A 90 -0.09 33.78 -24.27
C GLN A 90 -1.62 33.73 -24.40
N ARG A 91 -2.15 32.61 -24.91
CA ARG A 91 -3.58 32.42 -25.15
C ARG A 91 -4.35 32.28 -23.86
N ILE A 92 -5.48 32.97 -23.79
CA ILE A 92 -6.49 32.73 -22.76
C ILE A 92 -7.32 31.51 -23.18
N ASN A 93 -7.24 30.42 -22.41
CA ASN A 93 -8.05 29.23 -22.60
C ASN A 93 -8.95 29.03 -21.40
N TYR A 94 -10.19 28.64 -21.65
CA TYR A 94 -11.11 28.20 -20.60
C TYR A 94 -11.17 26.69 -20.55
N ARG A 95 -11.39 26.15 -19.37
CA ARG A 95 -11.94 24.81 -19.16
C ARG A 95 -13.41 24.94 -18.85
N ILE A 96 -14.25 24.06 -19.38
CA ILE A 96 -15.70 24.12 -19.17
C ILE A 96 -16.22 22.75 -18.76
N GLY A 97 -16.97 22.71 -17.66
CA GLY A 97 -17.72 21.56 -17.17
C GLY A 97 -19.22 21.80 -17.25
N VAL A 98 -19.99 20.85 -17.79
CA VAL A 98 -21.46 20.94 -17.83
C VAL A 98 -22.11 19.72 -17.21
N ASN A 99 -23.03 19.93 -16.27
CA ASN A 99 -23.80 18.87 -15.64
C ASN A 99 -25.29 19.17 -15.65
N LEU A 100 -26.12 18.13 -15.78
CA LEU A 100 -27.56 18.19 -15.52
C LEU A 100 -27.85 17.45 -14.21
N GLY A 101 -28.36 18.17 -13.21
CA GLY A 101 -28.63 17.60 -11.89
C GLY A 101 -29.49 18.51 -11.01
N ASP A 102 -29.93 17.97 -9.88
CA ASP A 102 -30.71 18.74 -8.91
C ASP A 102 -29.85 19.82 -8.28
N VAL A 103 -30.41 21.03 -8.20
CA VAL A 103 -29.81 22.16 -7.51
C VAL A 103 -30.83 22.84 -6.61
N VAL A 104 -30.31 23.52 -5.59
CA VAL A 104 -31.08 24.28 -4.61
C VAL A 104 -30.77 25.76 -4.78
N HIS A 105 -31.84 26.55 -4.94
CA HIS A 105 -31.77 28.01 -4.97
C HIS A 105 -32.00 28.59 -3.58
N GLU A 106 -31.05 29.38 -3.11
CA GLU A 106 -31.10 30.11 -1.84
C GLU A 106 -30.37 31.45 -1.98
N ASP A 107 -31.05 32.55 -1.59
CA ASP A 107 -30.52 33.92 -1.63
C ASP A 107 -29.91 34.39 -2.97
N GLY A 108 -30.42 33.87 -4.09
CA GLY A 108 -29.95 34.22 -5.43
C GLY A 108 -28.68 33.47 -5.89
N ASP A 109 -28.18 32.53 -5.09
CA ASP A 109 -27.11 31.61 -5.46
C ASP A 109 -27.68 30.17 -5.61
N VAL A 110 -26.86 29.29 -6.19
CA VAL A 110 -27.19 27.91 -6.49
C VAL A 110 -26.21 26.96 -5.79
N TYR A 111 -26.75 26.01 -5.04
CA TYR A 111 -26.01 25.05 -4.24
C TYR A 111 -26.49 23.62 -4.50
N GLY A 112 -25.67 22.65 -4.11
CA GLY A 112 -25.99 21.22 -4.18
C GLY A 112 -25.06 20.43 -5.11
N ASP A 113 -25.26 19.12 -5.13
CA ASP A 113 -24.39 18.17 -5.84
C ASP A 113 -24.27 18.48 -7.32
N GLY A 114 -25.33 19.00 -7.95
CA GLY A 114 -25.32 19.39 -9.36
C GLY A 114 -24.23 20.42 -9.71
N VAL A 115 -23.96 21.36 -8.80
CA VAL A 115 -22.90 22.39 -8.93
C VAL A 115 -21.52 21.78 -8.71
N ASN A 116 -21.39 20.93 -7.68
CA ASN A 116 -20.13 20.27 -7.36
C ASN A 116 -19.66 19.38 -8.53
N VAL A 117 -20.57 18.62 -9.14
CA VAL A 117 -20.27 17.78 -10.32
C VAL A 117 -19.78 18.64 -11.50
N ALA A 118 -20.46 19.75 -11.81
CA ALA A 118 -20.07 20.63 -12.92
C ALA A 118 -18.66 21.22 -12.72
N ALA A 119 -18.32 21.65 -11.51
CA ALA A 119 -16.99 22.15 -11.18
C ALA A 119 -15.89 21.07 -11.31
N ARG A 120 -16.21 19.80 -11.06
CA ARG A 120 -15.24 18.71 -11.25
C ARG A 120 -15.06 18.33 -12.71
N LEU A 121 -16.14 18.36 -13.49
CA LEU A 121 -16.04 18.17 -14.93
C LEU A 121 -15.18 19.26 -15.58
N GLU A 122 -15.29 20.51 -15.11
CA GLU A 122 -14.41 21.59 -15.56
C GLU A 122 -12.93 21.24 -15.32
N GLN A 123 -12.57 20.78 -14.13
CA GLN A 123 -11.19 20.39 -13.81
C GLN A 123 -10.65 19.23 -14.66
N LEU A 124 -11.54 18.37 -15.17
CA LEU A 124 -11.20 17.26 -16.08
C LEU A 124 -11.06 17.71 -17.54
N ALA A 125 -11.52 18.90 -17.90
CA ALA A 125 -11.41 19.39 -19.27
C ALA A 125 -9.97 19.79 -19.59
N ASP A 126 -9.50 19.43 -20.80
CA ASP A 126 -8.26 19.99 -21.34
C ASP A 126 -8.37 21.52 -21.48
N PRO A 127 -7.26 22.27 -21.51
CA PRO A 127 -7.30 23.70 -21.84
C PRO A 127 -7.98 23.95 -23.19
N GLY A 128 -9.07 24.72 -23.20
CA GLY A 128 -9.91 24.93 -24.39
C GLY A 128 -10.94 23.83 -24.64
N GLY A 129 -11.06 22.85 -23.73
CA GLY A 129 -11.94 21.70 -23.82
C GLY A 129 -13.26 21.86 -23.06
N ILE A 130 -14.17 20.90 -23.28
CA ILE A 130 -15.45 20.81 -22.58
C ILE A 130 -15.65 19.37 -22.12
N CYS A 131 -15.97 19.20 -20.84
CA CYS A 131 -16.36 17.92 -20.26
C CYS A 131 -17.80 17.98 -19.77
N ILE A 132 -18.55 16.91 -20.00
CA ILE A 132 -19.97 16.82 -19.64
C ILE A 132 -20.25 15.54 -18.85
N SER A 133 -21.26 15.56 -17.99
CA SER A 133 -21.69 14.36 -17.26
C SER A 133 -22.39 13.35 -18.17
N GLY A 134 -22.46 12.10 -17.73
CA GLY A 134 -23.25 11.04 -18.39
C GLY A 134 -24.72 11.42 -18.51
N THR A 135 -25.30 12.02 -17.46
CA THR A 135 -26.67 12.53 -17.51
C THR A 135 -26.83 13.60 -18.58
N ALA A 136 -25.89 14.52 -18.72
CA ALA A 136 -25.91 15.50 -19.80
C ALA A 136 -25.82 14.81 -21.18
N PHE A 137 -24.88 13.88 -21.36
CA PHE A 137 -24.68 13.15 -22.61
C PHE A 137 -25.94 12.41 -23.09
N ASP A 138 -26.66 11.75 -22.17
CA ASP A 138 -27.88 10.99 -22.49
C ASP A 138 -28.96 11.86 -23.14
N HIS A 139 -29.04 13.14 -22.76
CA HIS A 139 -29.98 14.12 -23.33
C HIS A 139 -29.47 14.80 -24.62
N LEU A 140 -28.19 14.63 -24.99
CA LEU A 140 -27.53 15.36 -26.09
C LEU A 140 -27.36 14.55 -27.39
N ARG A 141 -27.43 13.23 -27.32
CA ARG A 141 -27.02 12.25 -28.36
C ARG A 141 -27.53 12.51 -29.80
N LYS A 142 -28.54 13.35 -30.00
CA LYS A 142 -29.10 13.71 -31.34
C LYS A 142 -29.29 15.22 -31.56
N SER A 143 -28.90 16.07 -30.61
CA SER A 143 -29.37 17.47 -30.52
C SER A 143 -28.26 18.51 -30.73
N VAL A 144 -26.99 18.11 -30.63
CA VAL A 144 -25.82 18.99 -30.81
C VAL A 144 -24.87 18.35 -31.84
N GLN A 145 -24.45 19.11 -32.84
CA GLN A 145 -23.57 18.64 -33.93
C GLN A 145 -22.09 18.70 -33.53
N VAL A 146 -21.68 17.78 -32.65
CA VAL A 146 -20.30 17.58 -32.18
C VAL A 146 -20.03 16.09 -31.99
N GLY A 147 -18.75 15.71 -31.89
CA GLY A 147 -18.35 14.37 -31.47
C GLY A 147 -18.22 14.25 -29.96
N TYR A 148 -18.24 13.02 -29.45
CA TYR A 148 -18.05 12.73 -28.03
C TYR A 148 -17.03 11.62 -27.85
N GLU A 149 -16.15 11.76 -26.86
CA GLU A 149 -15.20 10.74 -26.43
C GLU A 149 -15.55 10.29 -25.01
N ASP A 150 -15.72 8.98 -24.81
CA ASP A 150 -16.04 8.40 -23.50
C ASP A 150 -14.77 8.42 -22.63
N LEU A 151 -14.81 9.18 -21.53
CA LEU A 151 -13.73 9.22 -20.54
C LEU A 151 -13.90 8.13 -19.47
N GLY A 152 -14.99 7.37 -19.51
CA GLY A 152 -15.33 6.35 -18.53
C GLY A 152 -15.84 6.93 -17.21
N GLU A 153 -15.81 6.10 -16.18
CA GLU A 153 -16.19 6.48 -14.82
C GLU A 153 -15.03 7.16 -14.10
N VAL A 154 -15.22 8.45 -13.77
CA VAL A 154 -14.20 9.25 -13.09
C VAL A 154 -14.59 9.45 -11.64
N HIS A 155 -13.72 9.01 -10.73
CA HIS A 155 -13.84 9.27 -9.30
C HIS A 155 -13.23 10.63 -8.98
N VAL A 156 -14.00 11.52 -8.36
CA VAL A 156 -13.56 12.86 -7.97
C VAL A 156 -13.68 13.02 -6.45
N LYS A 157 -12.80 13.84 -5.87
CA LYS A 157 -12.81 14.10 -4.42
C LYS A 157 -14.16 14.68 -3.98
N ASN A 158 -14.72 14.15 -2.90
CA ASN A 158 -15.95 14.60 -2.23
C ASN A 158 -17.26 14.33 -3.00
N ILE A 159 -17.29 13.35 -3.91
CA ILE A 159 -18.52 12.82 -4.50
C ILE A 159 -18.45 11.29 -4.39
N GLU A 160 -19.45 10.69 -3.72
CA GLU A 160 -19.44 9.29 -3.27
C GLU A 160 -19.57 8.27 -4.42
N ARG A 161 -20.16 8.66 -5.56
CA ARG A 161 -20.34 7.80 -6.73
C ARG A 161 -19.49 8.28 -7.91
N PRO A 162 -18.88 7.37 -8.69
CA PRO A 162 -18.18 7.74 -9.92
C PRO A 162 -19.12 8.48 -10.87
N ILE A 163 -18.63 9.56 -11.46
CA ILE A 163 -19.36 10.29 -12.48
C ILE A 163 -18.84 9.81 -13.82
N ARG A 164 -19.72 9.23 -14.63
CA ARG A 164 -19.39 8.99 -16.04
C ARG A 164 -19.20 10.33 -16.74
N ALA A 165 -18.05 10.52 -17.36
CA ALA A 165 -17.68 11.79 -17.99
C ALA A 165 -17.46 11.59 -19.49
N TRP A 166 -17.78 12.63 -20.26
CA TRP A 166 -17.59 12.65 -21.71
C TRP A 166 -16.87 13.92 -22.11
N LYS A 167 -15.90 13.79 -23.00
CA LYS A 167 -15.24 14.93 -23.65
C LYS A 167 -15.98 15.30 -24.91
N VAL A 168 -16.24 16.59 -25.11
CA VAL A 168 -16.84 17.10 -26.35
C VAL A 168 -15.73 17.41 -27.35
N LEU A 169 -15.81 16.80 -28.53
CA LEU A 169 -14.87 17.00 -29.62
C LEU A 169 -15.30 18.22 -30.46
N LEU A 170 -14.51 19.29 -30.39
CA LEU A 170 -14.83 20.57 -31.02
C LEU A 170 -14.56 20.60 -32.54
N ASP A 171 -13.75 19.67 -33.05
CA ASP A 171 -13.44 19.53 -34.47
C ASP A 171 -14.67 19.05 -35.26
N GLN A 172 -14.89 19.68 -36.42
CA GLN A 172 -16.00 19.34 -37.32
C GLN A 172 -15.81 17.96 -37.98
N SER A 173 -14.59 17.42 -38.00
CA SER A 173 -14.30 16.08 -38.53
C SER A 173 -14.97 14.95 -37.73
N HIS A 174 -15.34 15.20 -36.48
CA HIS A 174 -15.91 14.21 -35.55
C HIS A 174 -17.42 14.36 -35.31
N ILE A 175 -18.13 15.15 -36.12
CA ILE A 175 -19.57 15.36 -35.92
C ILE A 175 -20.33 14.03 -36.03
N GLY A 176 -20.98 13.64 -34.93
CA GLY A 176 -21.75 12.39 -34.85
C GLY A 176 -20.94 11.16 -34.41
N ASP A 177 -19.62 11.29 -34.25
CA ASP A 177 -18.78 10.23 -33.73
C ASP A 177 -18.96 10.09 -32.22
N VAL A 178 -19.06 8.85 -31.75
CA VAL A 178 -18.92 8.49 -30.33
C VAL A 178 -17.70 7.58 -30.24
N ILE A 179 -16.58 8.14 -29.82
CA ILE A 179 -15.31 7.43 -29.67
C ILE A 179 -15.31 6.76 -28.29
N VAL A 180 -15.39 5.43 -28.30
CA VAL A 180 -15.14 4.62 -27.10
C VAL A 180 -13.75 4.03 -27.24
N PRO A 181 -12.77 4.42 -26.41
CA PRO A 181 -11.40 3.92 -26.56
C PRO A 181 -11.35 2.41 -26.31
N HIS A 182 -11.10 1.63 -27.36
CA HIS A 182 -10.79 0.21 -27.25
C HIS A 182 -9.33 0.09 -26.76
N LYS A 183 -9.09 -0.45 -25.55
CA LYS A 183 -7.73 -0.81 -25.10
C LYS A 183 -7.19 -1.89 -26.05
N SER A 184 -6.44 -1.47 -27.06
CA SER A 184 -5.82 -2.31 -28.08
C SER A 184 -4.47 -2.81 -27.61
N ILE A 185 -4.39 -4.11 -27.31
CA ILE A 185 -3.16 -4.85 -27.06
C ILE A 185 -2.47 -5.11 -28.41
N TRP A 186 -1.19 -4.71 -28.50
CA TRP A 186 -0.16 -5.11 -29.48
C TRP A 186 -0.30 -4.68 -30.95
N ASN A 187 0.63 -3.79 -31.36
CA ASN A 187 0.93 -3.47 -32.75
C ASN A 187 2.35 -3.97 -33.11
N ARG A 188 2.47 -5.03 -33.90
CA ARG A 188 3.66 -5.33 -34.72
C ARG A 188 3.24 -6.00 -36.03
N SER A 189 3.74 -5.46 -37.13
CA SER A 189 3.66 -6.01 -38.50
C SER A 189 5.08 -6.24 -39.06
N PRO A 190 5.30 -6.97 -40.18
CA PRO A 190 4.49 -8.05 -40.81
C PRO A 190 5.30 -9.30 -41.31
N LYS A 191 4.64 -10.49 -41.28
CA LYS A 191 4.54 -11.63 -42.28
C LYS A 191 5.79 -12.33 -42.92
N PRO A 192 5.73 -13.64 -43.39
CA PRO A 192 4.60 -14.25 -44.13
C PRO A 192 4.19 -15.75 -43.94
N VAL A 193 2.87 -15.94 -43.78
CA VAL A 193 1.87 -16.72 -44.57
C VAL A 193 1.94 -18.25 -44.81
N ALA A 194 3.01 -19.00 -44.57
CA ALA A 194 2.94 -20.47 -44.83
C ALA A 194 2.18 -21.30 -43.77
N ALA A 195 2.01 -20.78 -42.55
CA ALA A 195 1.43 -21.52 -41.41
C ALA A 195 -0.11 -21.47 -41.29
N ALA A 196 -0.79 -20.68 -42.13
CA ALA A 196 -2.21 -20.34 -41.96
C ALA A 196 -3.19 -21.45 -42.36
N LEU A 197 -2.79 -22.40 -43.21
CA LEU A 197 -3.71 -23.44 -43.70
C LEU A 197 -3.82 -24.63 -42.74
N VAL A 198 -2.75 -24.99 -42.04
CA VAL A 198 -2.76 -26.10 -41.07
C VAL A 198 -3.49 -25.68 -39.79
N THR A 199 -3.33 -24.43 -39.38
CA THR A 199 -4.03 -23.83 -38.23
C THR A 199 -5.53 -23.68 -38.49
N ALA A 200 -5.96 -23.34 -39.70
CA ALA A 200 -7.38 -23.23 -40.03
C ALA A 200 -8.12 -24.57 -39.90
N VAL A 201 -7.50 -25.68 -40.31
CA VAL A 201 -8.12 -27.02 -40.20
C VAL A 201 -8.20 -27.47 -38.74
N LEU A 202 -7.15 -27.21 -37.95
CA LEU A 202 -7.15 -27.51 -36.52
C LEU A 202 -8.12 -26.62 -35.73
N LEU A 203 -8.30 -25.36 -36.14
CA LEU A 203 -9.29 -24.44 -35.55
C LEU A 203 -10.72 -24.87 -35.85
N VAL A 204 -11.04 -25.34 -37.06
CA VAL A 204 -12.38 -25.83 -37.38
C VAL A 204 -12.69 -27.12 -36.60
N ALA A 205 -11.72 -28.01 -36.43
CA ALA A 205 -11.88 -29.21 -35.60
C ALA A 205 -12.05 -28.85 -34.10
N ALA A 206 -11.31 -27.87 -33.60
CA ALA A 206 -11.43 -27.38 -32.22
C ALA A 206 -12.75 -26.64 -31.97
N ILE A 207 -13.24 -25.86 -32.95
CA ILE A 207 -14.53 -25.16 -32.88
C ILE A 207 -15.69 -26.16 -32.92
N TRP A 208 -15.60 -27.22 -33.73
CA TRP A 208 -16.61 -28.27 -33.75
C TRP A 208 -16.67 -29.04 -32.43
N TRP A 209 -15.51 -29.34 -31.83
CA TRP A 209 -15.42 -29.96 -30.50
C TRP A 209 -15.97 -29.06 -29.38
N LEU A 210 -15.70 -27.75 -29.45
CA LEU A 210 -16.23 -26.75 -28.52
C LEU A 210 -17.75 -26.56 -28.62
N TRP A 211 -18.35 -26.77 -29.80
CA TRP A 211 -19.79 -26.60 -30.02
C TRP A 211 -20.61 -27.85 -29.72
N SER A 212 -19.97 -29.02 -29.59
CA SER A 212 -20.63 -30.30 -29.27
C SER A 212 -20.68 -30.63 -27.77
N SER A 213 -20.12 -29.79 -26.91
CA SER A 213 -20.16 -29.96 -25.45
C SER A 213 -21.27 -29.09 -24.85
N PRO A 214 -22.33 -29.66 -24.24
CA PRO A 214 -23.28 -28.86 -23.49
C PRO A 214 -22.71 -28.64 -22.08
N ASP A 215 -22.32 -27.40 -21.74
CA ASP A 215 -22.51 -26.83 -20.41
C ASP A 215 -22.25 -25.31 -20.34
N GLN A 216 -23.31 -24.59 -19.97
CA GLN A 216 -23.38 -23.37 -19.14
C GLN A 216 -22.41 -22.20 -19.45
N VAL A 217 -22.92 -21.18 -20.15
CA VAL A 217 -22.32 -19.82 -20.18
C VAL A 217 -22.88 -19.03 -18.99
N ALA A 218 -22.04 -18.78 -17.98
CA ALA A 218 -22.32 -17.83 -16.92
C ALA A 218 -21.89 -16.41 -17.33
N THR A 219 -22.84 -15.48 -17.28
CA THR A 219 -22.65 -14.03 -17.34
C THR A 219 -21.82 -13.55 -16.15
N SER A 220 -20.76 -12.81 -16.45
CA SER A 220 -19.87 -12.16 -15.49
C SER A 220 -20.57 -10.99 -14.75
N GLN A 221 -21.14 -11.27 -13.58
CA GLN A 221 -21.30 -10.29 -12.51
C GLN A 221 -19.96 -10.17 -11.77
N HIS A 222 -19.53 -8.96 -11.43
CA HIS A 222 -18.48 -8.72 -10.43
C HIS A 222 -19.02 -9.00 -9.02
N SER A 223 -19.52 -10.20 -8.80
CA SER A 223 -19.47 -10.89 -7.53
C SER A 223 -18.27 -11.83 -7.64
N GLY A 224 -17.10 -11.38 -7.19
CA GLY A 224 -16.03 -12.30 -6.87
C GLY A 224 -16.48 -13.15 -5.69
N SER A 225 -17.34 -14.13 -5.96
CA SER A 225 -17.69 -15.16 -4.99
C SER A 225 -16.37 -15.69 -4.46
N LEU A 226 -16.12 -15.50 -3.16
CA LEU A 226 -15.28 -16.43 -2.42
C LEU A 226 -15.72 -17.82 -2.88
N GLN A 227 -14.81 -18.66 -3.32
CA GLN A 227 -15.11 -20.01 -3.76
C GLN A 227 -15.99 -20.72 -2.71
N GLY A 228 -17.32 -20.67 -2.82
CA GLY A 228 -18.26 -21.28 -1.88
C GLY A 228 -18.21 -20.84 -0.39
N LYS A 229 -17.27 -20.01 0.07
CA LYS A 229 -17.11 -19.66 1.50
C LYS A 229 -18.10 -18.57 1.94
N GLN A 230 -18.66 -18.76 3.13
CA GLN A 230 -19.47 -17.74 3.80
C GLN A 230 -18.58 -16.53 4.15
N SER A 231 -19.15 -15.33 4.23
CA SER A 231 -18.42 -14.13 4.64
C SER A 231 -19.21 -13.28 5.60
N ILE A 232 -18.50 -12.68 6.56
CA ILE A 232 -19.08 -11.85 7.61
C ILE A 232 -18.20 -10.64 7.92
N ALA A 233 -18.82 -9.51 8.25
CA ALA A 233 -18.16 -8.43 8.98
C ALA A 233 -18.86 -8.19 10.31
N VAL A 234 -18.08 -8.03 11.37
CA VAL A 234 -18.59 -7.62 12.69
C VAL A 234 -18.40 -6.12 12.83
N LEU A 235 -19.52 -5.40 12.89
CA LEU A 235 -19.56 -3.96 13.05
C LEU A 235 -19.31 -3.57 14.52
N PRO A 236 -18.80 -2.36 14.78
CA PRO A 236 -18.56 -1.91 16.15
C PRO A 236 -19.87 -1.87 16.93
N PHE A 237 -19.90 -2.52 18.09
CA PHE A 237 -21.08 -2.50 18.95
C PHE A 237 -21.28 -1.11 19.54
N GLN A 238 -22.54 -0.73 19.75
CA GLN A 238 -22.88 0.55 20.38
C GLN A 238 -22.94 0.41 21.90
N ASP A 239 -22.23 1.26 22.65
CA ASP A 239 -22.37 1.30 24.10
C ASP A 239 -23.49 2.27 24.51
N HIS A 240 -24.50 1.75 25.22
CA HIS A 240 -25.66 2.48 25.73
C HIS A 240 -25.70 2.55 27.27
N SER A 241 -24.54 2.40 27.92
CA SER A 241 -24.35 2.56 29.36
C SER A 241 -24.37 4.03 29.78
N GLU A 242 -24.56 4.32 31.07
CA GLU A 242 -24.51 5.70 31.59
C GLU A 242 -23.12 6.33 31.44
N THR A 243 -22.07 5.52 31.62
CA THR A 243 -20.67 5.88 31.39
C THR A 243 -20.09 4.93 30.34
N PRO A 244 -20.21 5.25 29.04
CA PRO A 244 -19.72 4.39 27.98
C PRO A 244 -18.22 4.15 28.05
N GLU A 245 -17.81 2.90 27.88
CA GLU A 245 -16.42 2.49 27.82
C GLU A 245 -16.15 1.89 26.44
N ILE A 246 -15.34 2.57 25.63
CA ILE A 246 -15.05 2.14 24.24
C ILE A 246 -14.47 0.73 24.23
N TRP A 247 -13.57 0.41 25.15
CA TRP A 247 -12.94 -0.90 25.22
C TRP A 247 -13.94 -2.04 25.46
N LEU A 248 -15.07 -1.80 26.13
CA LEU A 248 -16.07 -2.84 26.43
C LEU A 248 -16.87 -3.22 25.16
N SER A 249 -17.36 -2.21 24.45
CA SER A 249 -18.10 -2.43 23.20
C SER A 249 -17.20 -2.89 22.05
N ASP A 250 -16.02 -2.30 21.94
CA ASP A 250 -15.04 -2.68 20.91
C ASP A 250 -14.40 -4.03 21.20
N GLY A 251 -14.15 -4.34 22.47
CA GLY A 251 -13.56 -5.60 22.90
C GLY A 251 -14.46 -6.79 22.57
N LEU A 252 -15.76 -6.68 22.84
CA LEU A 252 -16.71 -7.73 22.47
C LEU A 252 -16.72 -8.01 20.96
N ALA A 253 -16.76 -6.96 20.14
CA ALA A 253 -16.70 -7.12 18.69
C ALA A 253 -15.35 -7.69 18.23
N GLU A 254 -14.25 -7.29 18.88
CA GLU A 254 -12.89 -7.77 18.59
C GLU A 254 -12.73 -9.26 18.88
N ASP A 255 -13.26 -9.73 20.01
CA ASP A 255 -13.17 -11.13 20.38
C ASP A 255 -14.02 -12.01 19.45
N ILE A 256 -15.21 -11.55 19.06
CA ILE A 256 -16.03 -12.24 18.06
C ILE A 256 -15.28 -12.32 16.71
N ILE A 257 -14.64 -11.23 16.27
CA ILE A 257 -13.79 -11.25 15.06
C ILE A 257 -12.67 -12.28 15.23
N THR A 258 -12.00 -12.28 16.37
CA THR A 258 -10.88 -13.16 16.68
C THR A 258 -11.30 -14.64 16.66
N ASP A 259 -12.44 -15.00 17.22
CA ASP A 259 -12.91 -16.39 17.19
C ASP A 259 -13.36 -16.82 15.80
N LEU A 260 -14.14 -15.99 15.11
CA LEU A 260 -14.61 -16.30 13.77
C LEU A 260 -13.46 -16.37 12.76
N SER A 261 -12.38 -15.61 12.96
CA SER A 261 -11.22 -15.59 12.05
C SER A 261 -10.49 -16.94 11.98
N LYS A 262 -10.57 -17.75 13.05
CA LYS A 262 -9.99 -19.09 13.15
C LYS A 262 -10.67 -20.12 12.23
N LEU A 263 -11.86 -19.81 11.73
CA LEU A 263 -12.68 -20.74 10.94
C LEU A 263 -12.26 -20.71 9.46
N GLU A 264 -11.87 -21.86 8.91
CA GLU A 264 -11.34 -21.95 7.55
C GLU A 264 -12.41 -21.63 6.49
N ASP A 265 -13.65 -22.08 6.72
CA ASP A 265 -14.78 -21.92 5.79
C ASP A 265 -15.49 -20.56 5.89
N LEU A 266 -15.01 -19.68 6.78
CA LEU A 266 -15.57 -18.34 6.99
C LEU A 266 -14.53 -17.27 6.66
N PHE A 267 -14.90 -16.37 5.76
CA PHE A 267 -14.13 -15.18 5.46
C PHE A 267 -14.56 -14.03 6.38
N VAL A 268 -13.64 -13.54 7.22
CA VAL A 268 -13.96 -12.52 8.23
C VAL A 268 -13.26 -11.21 7.89
N ILE A 269 -14.02 -10.12 7.79
CA ILE A 269 -13.46 -8.79 7.63
C ILE A 269 -12.75 -8.35 8.90
N ALA A 270 -11.55 -7.83 8.72
CA ALA A 270 -10.72 -7.30 9.78
C ALA A 270 -11.36 -6.07 10.44
N ARG A 271 -11.14 -5.96 11.74
CA ARG A 271 -11.61 -4.87 12.59
C ARG A 271 -11.34 -3.48 12.03
N ASN A 272 -10.14 -3.22 11.51
CA ASN A 272 -9.73 -1.91 10.99
C ASN A 272 -10.64 -1.41 9.86
N SER A 273 -11.25 -2.32 9.10
CA SER A 273 -12.19 -1.99 8.04
C SER A 273 -13.63 -1.90 8.53
N SER A 274 -14.07 -2.83 9.38
CA SER A 274 -15.44 -2.82 9.89
C SER A 274 -15.71 -1.68 10.89
N PHE A 275 -14.70 -1.24 11.65
CA PHE A 275 -14.87 -0.20 12.67
C PHE A 275 -14.89 1.22 12.08
N GLN A 276 -14.66 1.38 10.77
CA GLN A 276 -14.84 2.68 10.09
C GLN A 276 -16.31 3.08 9.95
N TYR A 277 -17.23 2.12 10.12
CA TYR A 277 -18.67 2.38 10.15
C TYR A 277 -19.18 2.69 11.56
N ARG A 278 -18.29 3.07 12.49
CA ARG A 278 -18.67 3.53 13.81
C ARG A 278 -19.45 4.84 13.71
N GLY A 279 -20.68 4.82 14.21
CA GLY A 279 -21.49 6.01 14.38
C GLY A 279 -22.06 6.52 13.05
N GLY A 280 -23.39 6.50 12.95
CA GLY A 280 -24.10 6.93 11.74
C GLY A 280 -25.25 5.99 11.43
N ASN A 281 -26.27 6.50 10.74
CA ASN A 281 -27.33 5.66 10.14
C ASN A 281 -26.83 5.21 8.76
N HIS A 282 -25.90 4.26 8.74
CA HIS A 282 -25.43 3.66 7.49
C HIS A 282 -26.48 2.70 6.94
N ASP A 283 -26.66 2.66 5.61
CA ASP A 283 -27.42 1.59 4.97
C ASP A 283 -26.57 0.31 5.02
N LEU A 284 -26.97 -0.66 5.83
CA LEU A 284 -26.22 -1.90 6.02
C LEU A 284 -26.01 -2.69 4.73
N ARG A 285 -26.89 -2.53 3.73
CA ARG A 285 -26.68 -3.15 2.41
C ARG A 285 -25.50 -2.52 1.69
N GLN A 286 -25.36 -1.20 1.80
CA GLN A 286 -24.21 -0.49 1.26
C GLN A 286 -22.93 -0.87 2.02
N VAL A 287 -22.99 -0.98 3.35
CA VAL A 287 -21.86 -1.46 4.17
C VAL A 287 -21.40 -2.85 3.71
N GLY A 288 -22.34 -3.78 3.52
CA GLY A 288 -22.06 -5.14 3.07
C GLY A 288 -21.48 -5.19 1.66
N LEU A 289 -21.97 -4.35 0.74
CA LEU A 289 -21.42 -4.19 -0.60
C LEU A 289 -19.99 -3.62 -0.58
N GLU A 290 -19.76 -2.58 0.21
CA GLU A 290 -18.45 -1.91 0.32
C GLU A 290 -17.39 -2.79 0.98
N LEU A 291 -17.78 -3.62 1.96
CA LEU A 291 -16.91 -4.61 2.57
C LEU A 291 -16.83 -5.92 1.76
N GLY A 292 -17.73 -6.13 0.80
CA GLY A 292 -17.78 -7.33 -0.02
C GLY A 292 -18.14 -8.61 0.75
N VAL A 293 -19.04 -8.50 1.74
CA VAL A 293 -19.48 -9.61 2.60
C VAL A 293 -20.95 -9.97 2.39
N ALA A 294 -21.28 -11.24 2.64
CA ALA A 294 -22.64 -11.75 2.59
C ALA A 294 -23.43 -11.47 3.88
N HIS A 295 -22.75 -11.33 5.03
CA HIS A 295 -23.37 -11.14 6.32
C HIS A 295 -22.75 -9.99 7.11
N LEU A 296 -23.58 -9.34 7.93
CA LEU A 296 -23.16 -8.32 8.88
C LEU A 296 -23.67 -8.67 10.28
N LEU A 297 -22.79 -8.59 11.28
CA LEU A 297 -23.17 -8.61 12.67
C LEU A 297 -23.14 -7.18 13.22
N GLU A 298 -24.24 -6.73 13.81
CA GLU A 298 -24.27 -5.49 14.56
C GLU A 298 -24.95 -5.69 15.92
N GLY A 299 -24.72 -4.76 16.84
CA GLY A 299 -25.23 -4.91 18.19
C GLY A 299 -25.00 -3.71 19.09
N SER A 300 -25.44 -3.86 20.33
CA SER A 300 -25.27 -2.88 21.39
C SER A 300 -24.97 -3.55 22.71
N VAL A 301 -24.11 -2.94 23.51
CA VAL A 301 -23.83 -3.32 24.89
C VAL A 301 -24.42 -2.26 25.83
N ARG A 302 -25.01 -2.68 26.95
CA ARG A 302 -25.42 -1.77 28.03
C ARG A 302 -25.07 -2.39 29.37
N ARG A 303 -24.27 -1.69 30.15
CA ARG A 303 -23.95 -2.03 31.54
C ARG A 303 -24.76 -1.18 32.50
N VAL A 304 -25.39 -1.82 33.48
CA VAL A 304 -26.09 -1.18 34.61
C VAL A 304 -25.65 -1.86 35.90
N GLY A 305 -24.76 -1.20 36.64
CA GLY A 305 -24.10 -1.81 37.79
C GLY A 305 -23.27 -3.02 37.37
N ASP A 306 -23.63 -4.19 37.89
CA ASP A 306 -22.97 -5.45 37.55
C ASP A 306 -23.61 -6.19 36.37
N THR A 307 -24.82 -5.81 35.95
CA THR A 307 -25.50 -6.49 34.84
C THR A 307 -25.05 -5.91 33.50
N VAL A 308 -24.65 -6.77 32.58
CA VAL A 308 -24.38 -6.43 31.18
C VAL A 308 -25.46 -7.05 30.31
N ARG A 309 -25.99 -6.23 29.39
CA ARG A 309 -26.91 -6.65 28.34
C ARG A 309 -26.25 -6.47 26.98
N VAL A 310 -26.24 -7.54 26.21
CA VAL A 310 -25.78 -7.55 24.81
C VAL A 310 -26.99 -7.79 23.92
N ASN A 311 -27.24 -6.88 22.98
CA ASN A 311 -28.13 -7.15 21.84
C ASN A 311 -27.24 -7.40 20.63
N ALA A 312 -27.50 -8.47 19.90
CA ALA A 312 -26.79 -8.78 18.66
C ALA A 312 -27.80 -9.18 17.60
N GLN A 313 -27.48 -8.88 16.34
CA GLN A 313 -28.29 -9.28 15.20
C GLN A 313 -27.42 -9.57 13.99
N LEU A 314 -27.76 -10.66 13.30
CA LEU A 314 -27.09 -11.10 12.08
C LEU A 314 -27.98 -10.77 10.88
N ILE A 315 -27.40 -10.11 9.90
CA ILE A 315 -28.11 -9.52 8.76
C ILE A 315 -27.52 -10.05 7.46
N GLU A 316 -28.37 -10.40 6.51
CA GLU A 316 -27.98 -10.70 5.14
C GLU A 316 -27.73 -9.40 4.37
N ALA A 317 -26.51 -9.20 3.89
CA ALA A 317 -26.05 -7.95 3.30
C ALA A 317 -26.78 -7.58 2.00
N GLU A 318 -27.16 -8.57 1.17
CA GLU A 318 -27.82 -8.31 -0.12
C GLU A 318 -29.23 -7.75 0.06
N THR A 319 -30.01 -8.33 0.96
CA THR A 319 -31.42 -7.96 1.16
C THR A 319 -31.62 -6.95 2.28
N GLY A 320 -30.67 -6.87 3.23
CA GLY A 320 -30.84 -6.16 4.50
C GLY A 320 -31.76 -6.90 5.48
N GLY A 321 -32.11 -8.17 5.20
CA GLY A 321 -32.96 -8.98 6.05
C GLY A 321 -32.24 -9.49 7.30
N HIS A 322 -32.90 -9.46 8.45
CA HIS A 322 -32.37 -10.08 9.67
C HIS A 322 -32.53 -11.60 9.60
N LEU A 323 -31.43 -12.33 9.71
CA LEU A 323 -31.45 -13.78 9.92
C LEU A 323 -31.91 -14.09 11.35
N TRP A 324 -31.42 -13.32 12.33
CA TRP A 324 -31.89 -13.34 13.71
C TRP A 324 -31.53 -12.03 14.44
N ALA A 325 -32.22 -11.77 15.54
CA ALA A 325 -31.92 -10.71 16.49
C ALA A 325 -32.22 -11.24 17.90
N GLU A 326 -31.21 -11.25 18.78
CA GLU A 326 -31.30 -11.83 20.11
C GLU A 326 -30.70 -10.92 21.19
N ARG A 327 -31.11 -11.20 22.42
CA ARG A 327 -30.69 -10.46 23.61
C ARG A 327 -30.12 -11.43 24.63
N TYR A 328 -28.96 -11.08 25.16
CA TYR A 328 -28.22 -11.81 26.16
C TYR A 328 -28.06 -10.93 27.40
N ASP A 329 -28.35 -11.46 28.58
CA ASP A 329 -28.19 -10.78 29.86
C ASP A 329 -27.27 -11.64 30.74
N GLY A 330 -26.27 -11.02 31.37
CA GLY A 330 -25.34 -11.69 32.29
C GLY A 330 -24.67 -10.71 33.26
N SER A 331 -23.78 -11.22 34.10
CA SER A 331 -22.89 -10.36 34.90
C SER A 331 -21.75 -9.78 34.03
N ALA A 332 -21.16 -8.66 34.46
CA ALA A 332 -19.97 -8.10 33.85
C ALA A 332 -18.76 -9.05 33.91
N ASP A 333 -18.74 -9.94 34.91
CA ASP A 333 -17.70 -10.97 35.05
C ASP A 333 -17.92 -12.16 34.09
N GLU A 334 -19.13 -12.30 33.51
CA GLU A 334 -19.54 -13.36 32.58
C GLU A 334 -19.61 -12.85 31.12
N ILE A 335 -19.02 -11.69 30.82
CA ILE A 335 -19.05 -11.08 29.48
C ILE A 335 -18.59 -12.04 28.37
N PHE A 336 -17.65 -12.93 28.68
CA PHE A 336 -17.12 -13.95 27.76
C PHE A 336 -18.14 -15.04 27.46
N GLU A 337 -18.94 -15.47 28.44
CA GLU A 337 -20.00 -16.44 28.18
C GLU A 337 -21.07 -15.85 27.24
N LEU A 338 -21.33 -14.53 27.35
CA LEU A 338 -22.23 -13.81 26.45
C LEU A 338 -21.66 -13.74 25.03
N GLN A 339 -20.35 -13.50 24.89
CA GLN A 339 -19.66 -13.55 23.61
C GLN A 339 -19.74 -14.95 22.99
N ASP A 340 -19.38 -16.00 23.74
CA ASP A 340 -19.40 -17.39 23.27
C ASP A 340 -20.78 -17.78 22.76
N ALA A 341 -21.84 -17.34 23.46
CA ALA A 341 -23.22 -17.55 23.02
C ALA A 341 -23.52 -16.87 21.68
N VAL A 342 -23.04 -15.64 21.46
CA VAL A 342 -23.17 -14.93 20.18
C VAL A 342 -22.38 -15.64 19.07
N THR A 343 -21.12 -16.01 19.32
CA THR A 343 -20.26 -16.72 18.36
C THR A 343 -20.88 -18.05 17.95
N GLN A 344 -21.35 -18.85 18.92
CA GLN A 344 -22.02 -20.13 18.64
C GLN A 344 -23.30 -19.91 17.83
N LYS A 345 -24.09 -18.88 18.14
CA LYS A 345 -25.29 -18.54 17.37
C LYS A 345 -24.97 -18.20 15.91
N ILE A 346 -23.85 -17.51 15.65
CA ILE A 346 -23.39 -17.19 14.29
C ILE A 346 -23.02 -18.48 13.55
N VAL A 347 -22.21 -19.35 14.17
CA VAL A 347 -21.81 -20.64 13.60
C VAL A 347 -23.03 -21.48 13.21
N ASP A 348 -24.00 -21.60 14.11
CA ASP A 348 -25.23 -22.35 13.89
C ASP A 348 -26.07 -21.76 12.76
N SER A 349 -26.18 -20.43 12.70
CA SER A 349 -27.01 -19.72 11.71
C SER A 349 -26.42 -19.77 10.31
N LEU A 350 -25.09 -19.73 10.20
CA LEU A 350 -24.37 -19.83 8.94
C LEU A 350 -24.17 -21.28 8.49
N ALA A 351 -24.63 -22.26 9.28
CA ALA A 351 -24.50 -23.70 9.04
C ALA A 351 -23.06 -24.12 8.70
N LEU A 352 -22.08 -23.55 9.41
CA LEU A 352 -20.67 -23.84 9.18
C LEU A 352 -20.34 -25.27 9.64
N THR A 353 -19.58 -26.00 8.82
CA THR A 353 -19.08 -27.33 9.20
C THR A 353 -17.74 -27.16 9.88
N LEU A 354 -17.72 -27.27 11.20
CA LEU A 354 -16.49 -27.10 11.98
C LEU A 354 -15.74 -28.43 12.14
N THR A 355 -14.43 -28.37 11.94
CA THR A 355 -13.51 -29.42 12.37
C THR A 355 -13.41 -29.45 13.90
N LYS A 356 -12.93 -30.57 14.45
CA LYS A 356 -12.73 -30.70 15.90
C LYS A 356 -11.78 -29.63 16.45
N SER A 357 -10.71 -29.32 15.71
CA SER A 357 -9.73 -28.29 16.08
C SER A 357 -10.35 -26.90 16.09
N GLU A 358 -11.22 -26.56 15.14
CA GLU A 358 -11.90 -25.26 15.11
C GLU A 358 -12.86 -25.11 16.29
N VAL A 359 -13.62 -26.16 16.64
CA VAL A 359 -14.47 -26.16 17.83
C VAL A 359 -13.63 -25.92 19.09
N GLU A 360 -12.53 -26.64 19.27
CA GLU A 360 -11.63 -26.44 20.41
C GLU A 360 -11.06 -25.01 20.43
N ALA A 361 -10.69 -24.44 19.27
CA ALA A 361 -10.08 -23.12 19.17
C ALA A 361 -11.02 -21.93 19.47
N ILE A 362 -12.33 -22.09 19.27
CA ILE A 362 -13.34 -21.05 19.58
C ILE A 362 -14.06 -21.27 20.92
N THR A 363 -13.90 -22.43 21.56
CA THR A 363 -14.56 -22.75 22.85
C THR A 363 -13.63 -22.70 24.05
N LEU A 364 -12.31 -22.81 23.83
CA LEU A 364 -11.34 -22.71 24.91
C LEU A 364 -11.17 -21.24 25.31
N PRO A 365 -11.38 -20.90 26.59
CA PRO A 365 -11.21 -19.54 27.05
C PRO A 365 -9.76 -19.10 26.88
N VAL A 366 -9.56 -17.85 26.44
CA VAL A 366 -8.23 -17.26 26.25
C VAL A 366 -7.43 -17.23 27.55
N THR A 367 -8.11 -17.08 28.68
CA THR A 367 -7.54 -17.10 30.03
C THR A 367 -8.61 -17.49 31.05
N GLU A 368 -8.21 -18.10 32.16
CA GLU A 368 -9.08 -18.32 33.32
C GLU A 368 -9.21 -17.07 34.22
N VAL A 369 -8.52 -15.97 33.87
CA VAL A 369 -8.49 -14.71 34.63
C VAL A 369 -9.15 -13.58 33.83
N PRO A 370 -10.49 -13.39 33.94
CA PRO A 370 -11.24 -12.38 33.17
C PRO A 370 -10.63 -10.97 33.20
N LYS A 371 -10.11 -10.54 34.36
CA LYS A 371 -9.50 -9.21 34.54
C LYS A 371 -8.21 -9.04 33.72
N ALA A 372 -7.43 -10.10 33.52
CA ALA A 372 -6.25 -10.05 32.68
C ALA A 372 -6.64 -9.79 31.22
N HIS A 373 -7.70 -10.45 30.76
CA HIS A 373 -8.22 -10.24 29.42
C HIS A 373 -8.82 -8.84 29.22
N GLN A 374 -9.56 -8.31 30.20
CA GLN A 374 -10.03 -6.92 30.16
C GLN A 374 -8.88 -5.90 30.08
N ALA A 375 -7.76 -6.16 30.76
CA ALA A 375 -6.56 -5.33 30.62
C ALA A 375 -5.93 -5.46 29.21
N TYR A 376 -5.89 -6.67 28.64
CA TYR A 376 -5.47 -6.88 27.25
C TYR A 376 -6.34 -6.11 26.23
N LEU A 377 -7.67 -6.18 26.32
CA LEU A 377 -8.58 -5.46 25.43
C LEU A 377 -8.42 -3.94 25.52
N ARG A 378 -8.18 -3.41 26.72
CA ARG A 378 -7.80 -2.00 26.90
C ARG A 378 -6.53 -1.66 26.13
N ALA A 379 -5.51 -2.52 26.19
CA ALA A 379 -4.28 -2.32 25.42
C ALA A 379 -4.52 -2.33 23.91
N VAL A 380 -5.30 -3.28 23.41
CA VAL A 380 -5.68 -3.37 21.98
C VAL A 380 -6.35 -2.08 21.53
N SER A 381 -7.24 -1.49 22.33
CA SER A 381 -7.87 -0.20 22.00
C SER A 381 -6.86 0.96 21.83
N HIS A 382 -5.73 0.91 22.54
CA HIS A 382 -4.66 1.90 22.44
C HIS A 382 -3.70 1.63 21.28
N LEU A 383 -3.39 0.36 20.97
CA LEU A 383 -2.52 -0.02 19.85
C LEU A 383 -3.05 0.53 18.51
N HIS A 384 -4.36 0.50 18.33
CA HIS A 384 -5.03 0.99 17.11
C HIS A 384 -4.96 2.52 16.90
N GLN A 385 -4.55 3.30 17.89
CA GLN A 385 -4.45 4.77 17.77
C GLN A 385 -3.13 5.24 17.16
N TYR A 386 -2.12 4.37 17.07
CA TYR A 386 -0.83 4.63 16.42
C TYR A 386 -0.16 5.97 16.80
N SER A 387 0.10 6.17 18.08
CA SER A 387 0.88 7.31 18.56
C SER A 387 1.88 6.89 19.66
N PRO A 388 2.97 7.65 19.86
CA PRO A 388 3.89 7.40 20.97
C PRO A 388 3.18 7.30 22.33
N GLN A 389 2.18 8.16 22.56
CA GLN A 389 1.41 8.17 23.80
C GLN A 389 0.49 6.95 23.92
N SER A 390 -0.17 6.55 22.83
CA SER A 390 -1.04 5.36 22.86
C SER A 390 -0.22 4.09 23.05
N PHE A 391 1.00 4.01 22.54
CA PHE A 391 1.92 2.89 22.80
C PHE A 391 2.34 2.81 24.27
N THR A 392 2.53 3.94 24.94
CA THR A 392 2.78 3.98 26.39
C THR A 392 1.59 3.46 27.19
N GLU A 393 0.36 3.87 26.86
CA GLU A 393 -0.84 3.35 27.53
C GLU A 393 -1.10 1.87 27.21
N ALA A 394 -0.88 1.45 25.96
CA ALA A 394 -0.97 0.05 25.56
C ALA A 394 0.01 -0.82 26.35
N LYS A 395 1.27 -0.36 26.52
CA LYS A 395 2.25 -1.07 27.34
C LYS A 395 1.76 -1.24 28.77
N LYS A 396 1.26 -0.17 29.40
CA LYS A 396 0.76 -0.20 30.78
C LYS A 396 -0.37 -1.22 30.94
N SER A 397 -1.31 -1.26 30.00
CA SER A 397 -2.41 -2.23 30.01
C SER A 397 -1.95 -3.67 29.74
N LEU A 398 -0.95 -3.89 28.88
CA LEU A 398 -0.34 -5.22 28.70
C LEU A 398 0.45 -5.69 29.92
N ASP A 399 1.16 -4.78 30.59
CA ASP A 399 1.87 -5.10 31.83
C ASP A 399 0.86 -5.49 32.92
N GLU A 400 -0.24 -4.76 33.07
CA GLU A 400 -1.34 -5.11 33.99
C GLU A 400 -1.92 -6.51 33.67
N ALA A 401 -2.17 -6.80 32.38
CA ALA A 401 -2.66 -8.12 31.95
C ALA A 401 -1.69 -9.24 32.35
N LEU A 402 -0.39 -9.03 32.15
CA LEU A 402 0.65 -10.03 32.40
C LEU A 402 1.06 -10.13 33.88
N GLU A 403 0.79 -9.10 34.69
CA GLU A 403 0.87 -9.17 36.16
C GLU A 403 -0.25 -10.06 36.72
N LEU A 404 -1.46 -9.98 36.13
CA LEU A 404 -2.61 -10.77 36.53
C LEU A 404 -2.53 -12.22 36.03
N ASP A 405 -2.11 -12.41 34.77
CA ASP A 405 -1.89 -13.71 34.15
C ASP A 405 -0.61 -13.70 33.30
N PRO A 406 0.52 -14.17 33.86
CA PRO A 406 1.80 -14.25 33.14
C PRO A 406 1.81 -15.18 31.93
N THR A 407 0.76 -16.00 31.77
CA THR A 407 0.62 -17.00 30.70
C THR A 407 -0.37 -16.58 29.62
N HIS A 408 -0.97 -15.38 29.73
CA HIS A 408 -1.96 -14.89 28.80
C HIS A 408 -1.39 -14.74 27.38
N ALA A 409 -1.72 -15.68 26.49
CA ALA A 409 -1.11 -15.82 25.17
C ALA A 409 -1.23 -14.55 24.31
N LEU A 410 -2.44 -13.95 24.23
CA LEU A 410 -2.65 -12.75 23.41
C LEU A 410 -1.93 -11.52 23.97
N ALA A 411 -1.80 -11.37 25.28
CA ALA A 411 -1.06 -10.25 25.90
C ALA A 411 0.45 -10.40 25.70
N LEU A 412 0.97 -11.63 25.74
CA LEU A 412 2.37 -11.90 25.40
C LEU A 412 2.65 -11.56 23.92
N ALA A 413 1.78 -12.01 23.01
CA ALA A 413 1.89 -11.71 21.59
C ALA A 413 1.74 -10.21 21.29
N GLY A 414 0.74 -9.55 21.91
CA GLY A 414 0.52 -8.10 21.78
C GLY A 414 1.68 -7.27 22.32
N ARG A 415 2.38 -7.73 23.37
CA ARG A 415 3.61 -7.07 23.84
C ARG A 415 4.77 -7.25 22.86
N ALA A 416 4.91 -8.42 22.26
CA ALA A 416 5.93 -8.67 21.25
C ALA A 416 5.72 -7.78 20.01
N ASP A 417 4.48 -7.71 19.52
CA ASP A 417 4.07 -6.82 18.42
C ASP A 417 4.30 -5.33 18.78
N LEU A 418 3.84 -4.89 19.96
CA LEU A 418 4.07 -3.52 20.46
C LEU A 418 5.55 -3.14 20.45
N TYR A 419 6.43 -4.02 20.97
CA TYR A 419 7.86 -3.74 21.05
C TYR A 419 8.51 -3.69 19.66
N LEU A 420 8.11 -4.58 18.75
CA LEU A 420 8.60 -4.60 17.38
C LEU A 420 8.17 -3.33 16.61
N GLU A 421 6.89 -2.99 16.67
CA GLU A 421 6.32 -1.81 16.00
C GLU A 421 6.92 -0.51 16.53
N ALA A 422 7.17 -0.42 17.85
CA ALA A 422 7.85 0.70 18.47
C ALA A 422 9.31 0.81 18.00
N ALA A 423 10.03 -0.31 17.93
CA ALA A 423 11.41 -0.37 17.48
C ALA A 423 11.55 0.12 16.01
N GLN A 424 10.69 -0.35 15.12
CA GLN A 424 10.70 0.03 13.71
C GLN A 424 10.40 1.52 13.48
N ARG A 425 9.54 2.12 14.31
CA ARG A 425 9.20 3.56 14.25
C ARG A 425 10.16 4.46 15.02
N GLY A 426 11.11 3.87 15.74
CA GLY A 426 12.02 4.59 16.60
C GLY A 426 11.39 5.12 17.90
N TRP A 427 10.25 4.60 18.32
CA TRP A 427 9.52 4.97 19.54
C TRP A 427 9.98 4.15 20.77
N TRP A 428 11.28 3.88 20.87
CA TRP A 428 11.89 3.08 21.93
C TRP A 428 11.50 3.54 23.34
N ASP A 429 11.54 4.86 23.55
CA ASP A 429 11.29 5.47 24.86
C ASP A 429 9.83 5.33 25.29
N SER A 430 8.89 5.30 24.33
CA SER A 430 7.45 5.12 24.60
C SER A 430 7.13 3.79 25.24
N VAL A 431 7.96 2.78 25.00
CA VAL A 431 7.80 1.43 25.54
C VAL A 431 8.94 1.02 26.48
N GLY A 432 9.90 1.92 26.74
CA GLY A 432 10.99 1.72 27.70
C GLY A 432 11.95 0.58 27.35
N ILE A 433 12.23 0.36 26.05
CA ILE A 433 13.15 -0.68 25.57
C ILE A 433 14.45 -0.09 25.01
N ASP A 434 15.51 -0.87 25.00
CA ASP A 434 16.79 -0.49 24.40
C ASP A 434 16.77 -0.56 22.86
N LYS A 435 17.68 0.20 22.23
CA LYS A 435 17.84 0.25 20.76
C LYS A 435 18.55 -0.99 20.17
N GLN A 436 18.69 -2.09 20.91
CA GLN A 436 19.40 -3.31 20.47
C GLN A 436 18.45 -4.50 20.26
N TYR A 437 17.13 -4.29 20.22
CA TYR A 437 16.11 -5.32 19.99
C TYR A 437 16.07 -6.46 21.03
N ASN A 438 16.85 -6.41 22.11
CA ASN A 438 16.91 -7.50 23.09
C ASN A 438 15.53 -7.77 23.71
N ALA A 439 14.82 -6.70 24.11
CA ALA A 439 13.47 -6.80 24.65
C ALA A 439 12.46 -7.32 23.62
N VAL A 440 12.63 -6.98 22.34
CA VAL A 440 11.78 -7.46 21.23
C VAL A 440 11.92 -8.98 21.09
N TYR A 441 13.15 -9.49 20.99
CA TYR A 441 13.40 -10.92 20.88
C TYR A 441 12.92 -11.70 22.11
N ALA A 442 13.15 -11.17 23.32
CA ALA A 442 12.68 -11.81 24.55
C ALA A 442 11.14 -11.86 24.63
N ALA A 443 10.46 -10.80 24.21
CA ALA A 443 9.00 -10.78 24.16
C ALA A 443 8.44 -11.77 23.14
N ALA A 444 9.03 -11.84 21.94
CA ALA A 444 8.66 -12.81 20.92
C ALA A 444 8.87 -14.25 21.39
N GLU A 445 10.00 -14.58 22.01
CA GLU A 445 10.27 -15.91 22.56
C GLU A 445 9.25 -16.28 23.66
N ALA A 446 8.88 -15.34 24.52
CA ALA A 446 7.88 -15.56 25.55
C ALA A 446 6.49 -15.84 24.93
N ALA A 447 6.11 -15.10 23.89
CA ALA A 447 4.84 -15.27 23.20
C ALA A 447 4.72 -16.63 22.51
N LEU A 448 5.80 -17.12 21.88
CA LEU A 448 5.85 -18.41 21.19
C LEU A 448 5.71 -19.64 22.11
N ARG A 449 5.69 -19.46 23.43
CA ARG A 449 5.43 -20.54 24.40
C ARG A 449 3.96 -20.94 24.44
N TYR A 450 3.07 -20.12 23.89
CA TYR A 450 1.63 -20.32 23.91
C TYR A 450 1.04 -20.17 22.49
N PRO A 451 -0.08 -20.84 22.19
CA PRO A 451 -0.72 -20.73 20.87
C PRO A 451 -1.18 -19.30 20.58
N SER A 452 -0.60 -18.67 19.56
CA SER A 452 -1.04 -17.37 19.06
C SER A 452 -0.59 -17.17 17.62
N ALA A 453 -1.53 -16.86 16.74
CA ALA A 453 -1.23 -16.53 15.35
C ALA A 453 -0.34 -15.26 15.25
N LEU A 454 -0.66 -14.24 16.05
CA LEU A 454 0.12 -13.00 16.12
C LEU A 454 1.56 -13.24 16.59
N ALA A 455 1.79 -14.16 17.54
CA ALA A 455 3.16 -14.51 17.95
C ALA A 455 3.98 -15.08 16.78
N HIS A 456 3.37 -15.90 15.93
CA HIS A 456 4.01 -16.41 14.72
C HIS A 456 4.15 -15.37 13.60
N ALA A 457 3.26 -14.38 13.52
CA ALA A 457 3.46 -13.23 12.63
C ALA A 457 4.70 -12.42 13.04
N VAL A 458 4.84 -12.10 14.32
CA VAL A 458 6.02 -11.42 14.89
C VAL A 458 7.29 -12.25 14.69
N GLU A 459 7.21 -13.58 14.88
CA GLU A 459 8.32 -14.50 14.59
C GLU A 459 8.73 -14.42 13.12
N ALA A 460 7.77 -14.49 12.19
CA ALA A 460 8.04 -14.41 10.75
C ALA A 460 8.70 -13.08 10.38
N GLU A 461 8.21 -11.96 10.91
CA GLU A 461 8.78 -10.64 10.68
C GLU A 461 10.25 -10.55 11.15
N LEU A 462 10.53 -10.99 12.38
CA LEU A 462 11.90 -11.06 12.92
C LEU A 462 12.79 -12.04 12.14
N LEU A 463 12.19 -13.07 11.54
CA LEU A 463 12.90 -14.01 10.68
C LEU A 463 13.18 -13.41 9.30
N PHE A 464 12.37 -12.49 8.76
CA PHE A 464 12.70 -11.78 7.53
C PHE A 464 13.85 -10.78 7.69
N GLU A 465 14.15 -10.32 8.90
CA GLU A 465 15.39 -9.59 9.16
C GLU A 465 16.63 -10.49 9.03
N LYS A 466 16.43 -11.80 9.10
CA LYS A 466 17.44 -12.83 8.88
C LYS A 466 17.22 -13.38 7.46
N PRO A 467 18.26 -13.77 6.72
CA PRO A 467 18.05 -14.35 5.39
C PRO A 467 17.59 -15.83 5.46
N ASP A 468 16.75 -16.17 6.44
CA ASP A 468 16.23 -17.53 6.68
C ASP A 468 14.77 -17.61 6.23
N HIS A 469 14.57 -17.55 4.91
CA HIS A 469 13.25 -17.49 4.28
C HIS A 469 12.41 -18.75 4.52
N GLU A 470 13.05 -19.91 4.68
CA GLU A 470 12.34 -21.17 4.99
C GLU A 470 11.84 -21.19 6.43
N ALA A 471 12.63 -20.71 7.40
CA ALA A 471 12.15 -20.55 8.77
C ALA A 471 11.00 -19.55 8.83
N ALA A 472 11.09 -18.43 8.11
CA ALA A 472 10.01 -17.43 8.04
C ALA A 472 8.72 -18.04 7.48
N ARG A 473 8.80 -18.81 6.38
CA ARG A 473 7.65 -19.53 5.84
C ARG A 473 7.07 -20.54 6.84
N ALA A 474 7.91 -21.27 7.56
CA ALA A 474 7.46 -22.23 8.56
C ALA A 474 6.72 -21.55 9.72
N ALA A 475 7.19 -20.38 10.17
CA ALA A 475 6.50 -19.57 11.18
C ALA A 475 5.11 -19.12 10.67
N VAL A 476 5.06 -18.57 9.45
CA VAL A 476 3.79 -18.21 8.80
C VAL A 476 2.82 -19.38 8.74
N GLN A 477 3.27 -20.56 8.32
CA GLN A 477 2.41 -21.75 8.22
C GLN A 477 1.81 -22.16 9.57
N LYS A 478 2.56 -22.02 10.67
CA LYS A 478 2.03 -22.25 12.02
C LYS A 478 0.99 -21.20 12.40
N GLY A 479 1.23 -19.94 12.07
CA GLY A 479 0.25 -18.86 12.27
C GLY A 479 -1.06 -19.11 11.52
N LEU A 480 -0.98 -19.49 10.24
CA LEU A 480 -2.15 -19.76 9.40
C LEU A 480 -2.95 -20.98 9.88
N ALA A 481 -2.27 -21.96 10.49
CA ALA A 481 -2.93 -23.12 11.09
C ALA A 481 -3.71 -22.78 12.38
N LEU A 482 -3.39 -21.66 13.03
CA LEU A 482 -4.11 -21.17 14.20
C LEU A 482 -5.22 -20.20 13.84
N ASP A 483 -4.95 -19.30 12.90
CA ASP A 483 -5.88 -18.28 12.42
C ASP A 483 -5.62 -18.00 10.93
N PRO A 484 -6.41 -18.60 10.02
CA PRO A 484 -6.25 -18.42 8.58
C PRO A 484 -6.74 -17.05 8.08
N ASN A 485 -7.52 -16.29 8.86
CA ASN A 485 -7.96 -14.94 8.47
C ASN A 485 -7.13 -13.83 9.14
N ASN A 486 -6.12 -14.18 9.93
CA ASN A 486 -5.24 -13.21 10.57
C ASN A 486 -4.50 -12.34 9.55
N VAL A 487 -4.72 -11.03 9.60
CA VAL A 487 -4.18 -10.11 8.61
C VAL A 487 -2.64 -10.04 8.67
N ASP A 488 -2.06 -10.03 9.87
CA ASP A 488 -0.61 -9.96 10.06
C ASP A 488 0.07 -11.24 9.56
N VAL A 489 -0.49 -12.41 9.86
CA VAL A 489 0.06 -13.68 9.32
C VAL A 489 -0.06 -13.72 7.79
N GLN A 490 -1.20 -13.29 7.23
CA GLN A 490 -1.43 -13.31 5.79
C GLN A 490 -0.48 -12.38 5.02
N ILE A 491 -0.15 -11.21 5.58
CA ILE A 491 0.80 -10.32 4.91
C ILE A 491 2.23 -10.87 4.94
N PHE A 492 2.66 -11.47 6.05
CA PHE A 492 3.97 -12.12 6.12
C PHE A 492 4.00 -13.40 5.29
N SER A 493 2.85 -14.01 5.02
CA SER A 493 2.72 -15.06 4.03
C SER A 493 2.99 -14.56 2.62
N ALA A 494 2.46 -13.40 2.22
CA ALA A 494 2.82 -12.78 0.95
C ALA A 494 4.34 -12.51 0.86
N MET A 495 4.94 -11.97 1.93
CA MET A 495 6.39 -11.74 2.00
C MET A 495 7.19 -13.05 1.86
N ALA A 496 6.76 -14.14 2.49
CA ALA A 496 7.41 -15.44 2.39
C ALA A 496 7.42 -15.96 0.95
N GLU A 497 6.29 -15.83 0.24
CA GLU A 497 6.20 -16.22 -1.18
C GLU A 497 7.12 -15.34 -2.05
N ILE A 498 7.23 -14.04 -1.77
CA ILE A 498 8.18 -13.14 -2.46
C ILE A 498 9.61 -13.63 -2.28
N SER A 499 10.02 -13.89 -1.04
CA SER A 499 11.39 -14.33 -0.70
C SER A 499 11.75 -15.68 -1.34
N LEU A 500 10.75 -16.52 -1.62
CA LEU A 500 10.94 -17.84 -2.25
C LEU A 500 10.74 -17.80 -3.78
N GLY A 501 10.52 -16.63 -4.36
CA GLY A 501 10.36 -16.46 -5.80
C GLY A 501 8.97 -16.82 -6.36
N ASN A 502 7.99 -17.12 -5.50
CA ASN A 502 6.61 -17.44 -5.90
C ASN A 502 5.77 -16.15 -6.01
N TYR A 503 6.06 -15.34 -7.03
CA TYR A 503 5.47 -14.00 -7.16
C TYR A 503 3.96 -13.99 -7.46
N GLU A 504 3.44 -15.00 -8.17
CA GLU A 504 2.00 -15.13 -8.39
C GLU A 504 1.27 -15.44 -7.08
N GLY A 505 1.78 -16.40 -6.30
CA GLY A 505 1.24 -16.72 -4.97
C GLY A 505 1.33 -15.54 -4.00
N ALA A 506 2.42 -14.77 -4.04
CA ALA A 506 2.55 -13.55 -3.25
C ALA A 506 1.46 -12.53 -3.59
N LEU A 507 1.17 -12.32 -4.88
CA LEU A 507 0.14 -11.39 -5.32
C LEU A 507 -1.26 -11.87 -4.92
N ASP A 508 -1.54 -13.16 -4.99
CA ASP A 508 -2.82 -13.73 -4.55
C ASP A 508 -3.02 -13.53 -3.05
N ARG A 509 -1.97 -13.75 -2.24
CA ARG A 509 -2.01 -13.47 -0.80
C ARG A 509 -2.16 -11.98 -0.49
N ALA A 510 -1.45 -11.11 -1.20
CA ALA A 510 -1.58 -9.66 -1.01
C ALA A 510 -3.01 -9.19 -1.31
N LYS A 511 -3.62 -9.65 -2.41
CA LYS A 511 -5.03 -9.37 -2.72
C LYS A 511 -5.99 -9.95 -1.70
N PHE A 512 -5.68 -11.11 -1.13
CA PHE A 512 -6.46 -11.68 -0.05
C PHE A 512 -6.45 -10.78 1.19
N VAL A 513 -5.28 -10.24 1.56
CA VAL A 513 -5.15 -9.23 2.63
C VAL A 513 -5.96 -7.97 2.33
N GLU A 514 -5.93 -7.47 1.09
CA GLU A 514 -6.76 -6.33 0.70
C GLU A 514 -8.25 -6.60 0.81
N ARG A 515 -8.69 -7.84 0.60
CA ARG A 515 -10.08 -8.21 0.84
C ARG A 515 -10.39 -8.34 2.33
N LEU A 516 -9.45 -8.83 3.14
CA LEU A 516 -9.63 -8.97 4.58
C LEU A 516 -9.75 -7.58 5.23
N ASP A 517 -8.95 -6.63 4.80
CA ASP A 517 -8.86 -5.29 5.39
C ASP A 517 -8.93 -4.17 4.33
N PRO A 518 -10.05 -4.05 3.59
CA PRO A 518 -10.19 -3.18 2.41
C PRO A 518 -10.05 -1.68 2.68
N ARG A 519 -10.12 -1.26 3.94
CA ARG A 519 -10.00 0.15 4.34
C ARG A 519 -8.79 0.46 5.19
N ASN A 520 -7.85 -0.47 5.36
CA ASN A 520 -6.62 -0.16 6.08
C ASN A 520 -5.70 0.72 5.24
N PRO A 521 -5.45 1.96 5.68
CA PRO A 521 -4.81 2.94 4.83
C PRO A 521 -3.29 2.71 4.69
N ASN A 522 -2.62 1.92 5.55
CA ASN A 522 -1.15 2.05 5.66
C ASN A 522 -0.32 0.77 5.95
N ARG A 523 -0.78 -0.22 6.71
CA ARG A 523 0.16 -1.24 7.27
C ARG A 523 0.74 -2.22 6.23
N TYR A 524 -0.01 -2.54 5.18
CA TYR A 524 0.33 -3.65 4.26
C TYR A 524 0.55 -3.25 2.81
N GLN A 525 0.43 -1.94 2.52
CA GLN A 525 0.55 -1.42 1.16
C GLN A 525 1.97 -1.54 0.60
N TYR A 526 3.01 -1.54 1.45
CA TYR A 526 4.38 -1.83 1.00
C TYR A 526 4.48 -3.24 0.43
N VAL A 527 4.05 -4.26 1.17
CA VAL A 527 4.15 -5.66 0.74
C VAL A 527 3.28 -5.92 -0.48
N THR A 528 2.10 -5.29 -0.57
CA THR A 528 1.24 -5.37 -1.75
C THR A 528 1.88 -4.72 -2.98
N GLY A 529 2.43 -3.51 -2.83
CA GLY A 529 3.19 -2.85 -3.90
C GLY A 529 4.42 -3.65 -4.33
N LEU A 530 5.11 -4.27 -3.38
CA LEU A 530 6.24 -5.15 -3.66
C LEU A 530 5.80 -6.41 -4.41
N ALA A 531 4.71 -7.07 -3.99
CA ALA A 531 4.13 -8.23 -4.67
C ALA A 531 3.75 -7.89 -6.12
N LEU A 532 3.13 -6.73 -6.35
CA LEU A 532 2.83 -6.21 -7.69
C LEU A 532 4.11 -6.01 -8.51
N HIS A 533 5.14 -5.39 -7.94
CA HIS A 533 6.41 -5.16 -8.61
C HIS A 533 7.09 -6.48 -9.02
N VAL A 534 7.25 -7.43 -8.10
CA VAL A 534 7.90 -8.70 -8.41
C VAL A 534 7.08 -9.57 -9.38
N ALA A 535 5.76 -9.37 -9.44
CA ALA A 535 4.88 -9.93 -10.45
C ALA A 535 4.89 -9.16 -11.80
N GLY A 536 5.73 -8.13 -11.95
CA GLY A 536 5.89 -7.34 -13.18
C GLY A 536 4.85 -6.24 -13.41
N LYS A 537 3.99 -5.95 -12.42
CA LYS A 537 2.95 -4.92 -12.48
C LYS A 537 3.44 -3.58 -11.96
N ASN A 538 4.53 -3.09 -12.55
CA ASN A 538 5.30 -1.94 -12.08
C ASN A 538 4.49 -0.63 -11.98
N VAL A 539 3.56 -0.37 -12.90
CA VAL A 539 2.73 0.86 -12.84
C VAL A 539 1.77 0.81 -11.66
N GLU A 540 1.07 -0.31 -11.46
CA GLU A 540 0.17 -0.50 -10.32
C GLU A 540 0.95 -0.42 -9.00
N ALA A 541 2.14 -1.02 -8.92
CA ALA A 541 2.99 -0.93 -7.74
C ALA A 541 3.32 0.52 -7.31
N LEU A 542 3.59 1.41 -8.28
CA LEU A 542 3.86 2.82 -7.99
C LEU A 542 2.67 3.54 -7.35
N ASP A 543 1.44 3.25 -7.78
CA ASP A 543 0.22 3.83 -7.19
C ASP A 543 0.07 3.46 -5.71
N TYR A 544 0.47 2.24 -5.33
CA TYR A 544 0.48 1.81 -3.94
C TYR A 544 1.54 2.55 -3.13
N PHE A 545 2.75 2.66 -3.68
CA PHE A 545 3.82 3.39 -3.00
C PHE A 545 3.52 4.89 -2.86
N ASP A 546 2.81 5.51 -3.81
CA ASP A 546 2.34 6.90 -3.69
C ASP A 546 1.37 7.07 -2.51
N LYS A 547 0.48 6.10 -2.27
CA LYS A 547 -0.44 6.12 -1.12
C LYS A 547 0.33 6.10 0.20
N VAL A 548 1.35 5.25 0.32
CA VAL A 548 2.15 5.15 1.55
C VAL A 548 3.01 6.40 1.78
N LEU A 549 3.71 6.88 0.75
CA LEU A 549 4.57 8.07 0.85
C LEU A 549 3.80 9.35 1.19
N LYS A 550 2.47 9.38 1.00
CA LYS A 550 1.62 10.48 1.48
C LYS A 550 1.67 10.64 3.00
N TYR A 551 1.85 9.54 3.74
CA TYR A 551 1.88 9.51 5.20
C TYR A 551 3.30 9.34 5.74
N THR A 552 4.15 8.58 5.05
CA THR A 552 5.56 8.35 5.42
C THR A 552 6.51 8.83 4.31
N PRO A 553 6.60 10.14 4.05
CA PRO A 553 7.39 10.68 2.94
C PRO A 553 8.90 10.42 3.07
N GLU A 554 9.39 9.89 4.19
CA GLU A 554 10.81 9.62 4.41
C GLU A 554 11.14 8.13 4.42
N ASP A 555 10.19 7.26 4.06
CA ASP A 555 10.41 5.81 4.04
C ASP A 555 11.42 5.41 2.94
N PHE A 556 12.65 5.10 3.34
CA PHE A 556 13.71 4.73 2.41
C PHE A 556 13.45 3.41 1.69
N THR A 557 12.80 2.46 2.35
CA THR A 557 12.48 1.15 1.75
C THR A 557 11.59 1.36 0.53
N ILE A 558 10.57 2.21 0.67
CA ILE A 558 9.64 2.52 -0.41
C ILE A 558 10.34 3.32 -1.51
N ARG A 559 11.13 4.34 -1.15
CA ARG A 559 11.84 5.17 -2.14
C ARG A 559 12.85 4.39 -2.96
N VAL A 560 13.64 3.50 -2.33
CA VAL A 560 14.60 2.63 -3.03
C VAL A 560 13.86 1.64 -3.95
N THR A 561 12.75 1.07 -3.49
CA THR A 561 11.92 0.16 -4.30
C THR A 561 11.29 0.89 -5.50
N ARG A 562 10.83 2.14 -5.31
CA ARG A 562 10.36 2.98 -6.42
C ARG A 562 11.48 3.30 -7.41
N ALA A 563 12.70 3.56 -6.93
CA ALA A 563 13.82 3.91 -7.81
C ALA A 563 14.15 2.78 -8.81
N ILE A 564 14.13 1.50 -8.38
CA ILE A 564 14.29 0.38 -9.32
C ILE A 564 13.11 0.28 -10.28
N ILE A 565 11.87 0.39 -9.80
CA ILE A 565 10.67 0.33 -10.66
C ILE A 565 10.69 1.41 -11.73
N LEU A 566 10.97 2.66 -11.34
CA LEU A 566 11.07 3.80 -12.24
C LEU A 566 12.21 3.58 -13.26
N SER A 567 13.35 3.02 -12.84
CA SER A 567 14.45 2.68 -13.73
C SER A 567 14.07 1.60 -14.74
N GLU A 568 13.36 0.55 -14.33
CA GLU A 568 12.85 -0.52 -15.20
C GLU A 568 11.80 -0.01 -16.20
N LEU A 569 11.04 1.03 -15.83
CA LEU A 569 10.10 1.73 -16.71
C LEU A 569 10.78 2.78 -17.60
N GLY A 570 12.10 3.00 -17.49
CA GLY A 570 12.84 4.02 -18.24
C GLY A 570 12.63 5.46 -17.75
N ARG A 571 12.01 5.67 -16.59
CA ARG A 571 11.75 6.96 -15.94
C ARG A 571 12.95 7.39 -15.07
N PHE A 572 14.14 7.48 -15.68
CA PHE A 572 15.42 7.64 -14.97
C PHE A 572 15.52 8.94 -14.15
N GLU A 573 14.98 10.06 -14.63
CA GLU A 573 15.00 11.33 -13.89
C GLU A 573 14.19 11.26 -12.59
N GLU A 574 13.05 10.56 -12.62
CA GLU A 574 12.23 10.37 -11.43
C GLU A 574 12.88 9.38 -10.46
N ALA A 575 13.47 8.30 -10.98
CA ALA A 575 14.25 7.36 -10.17
C ALA A 575 15.42 8.05 -9.46
N LYS A 576 16.11 8.96 -10.16
CA LYS A 576 17.19 9.77 -9.59
C LYS A 576 16.67 10.72 -8.51
N ALA A 577 15.52 11.36 -8.72
CA ALA A 577 14.90 12.22 -7.71
C ALA A 577 14.55 11.45 -6.42
N GLU A 578 14.06 10.21 -6.54
CA GLU A 578 13.84 9.35 -5.37
C GLU A 578 15.14 9.11 -4.58
N MET A 579 16.23 8.77 -5.28
CA MET A 579 17.51 8.50 -4.62
C MET A 579 18.18 9.74 -4.03
N GLN A 580 17.97 10.93 -4.61
CA GLN A 580 18.46 12.18 -4.03
C GLN A 580 17.81 12.48 -2.67
N ILE A 581 16.54 12.13 -2.50
CA ILE A 581 15.84 12.28 -1.21
C ILE A 581 16.43 11.32 -0.18
N VAL A 582 16.70 10.07 -0.58
CA VAL A 582 17.32 9.05 0.27
C VAL A 582 18.73 9.49 0.68
N GLU A 583 19.55 9.93 -0.27
CA GLU A 583 20.92 10.40 -0.04
C GLU A 583 20.98 11.58 0.94
N ALA A 584 20.13 12.60 0.74
CA ALA A 584 20.11 13.81 1.55
C ALA A 584 19.84 13.54 3.04
N LYS A 585 19.13 12.46 3.36
CA LYS A 585 18.77 12.05 4.71
C LYS A 585 19.47 10.78 5.17
N TRP A 586 20.37 10.23 4.35
CA TRP A 586 21.08 9.02 4.69
C TRP A 586 21.89 9.23 5.99
N PRO A 587 21.70 8.40 7.02
CA PRO A 587 22.39 8.59 8.28
C PRO A 587 23.91 8.61 8.09
N LYS A 588 24.55 9.74 8.38
CA LYS A 588 26.01 9.89 8.27
C LYS A 588 26.75 9.04 9.31
N ASP A 589 26.08 8.73 10.42
CA ASP A 589 26.58 7.86 11.48
C ASP A 589 26.72 6.40 11.02
N TRP A 590 26.10 6.03 9.88
CA TRP A 590 26.27 4.74 9.24
C TRP A 590 27.57 4.66 8.41
N GLY A 591 28.47 5.64 8.53
CA GLY A 591 29.85 5.63 8.06
C GLY A 591 29.99 5.35 6.56
N ASN A 592 29.92 6.39 5.71
CA ASN A 592 30.12 6.31 4.25
C ASN A 592 29.61 4.97 3.67
N THR A 593 28.29 4.77 3.69
CA THR A 593 27.62 3.54 3.22
C THR A 593 26.68 3.77 2.05
N PHE A 594 26.47 5.02 1.63
CA PHE A 594 25.62 5.33 0.48
C PHE A 594 26.30 4.88 -0.81
N SER A 595 25.98 3.67 -1.25
CA SER A 595 26.50 3.10 -2.50
C SER A 595 25.51 2.07 -3.05
N ALA A 596 25.53 1.88 -4.37
CA ALA A 596 24.63 0.97 -5.05
C ALA A 596 24.70 -0.48 -4.51
N PRO A 597 25.88 -1.08 -4.23
CA PRO A 597 25.96 -2.43 -3.69
C PRO A 597 25.33 -2.56 -2.29
N ILE A 598 25.58 -1.59 -1.41
CA ILE A 598 25.07 -1.60 -0.03
C ILE A 598 23.56 -1.45 -0.03
N ILE A 599 23.05 -0.43 -0.71
CA ILE A 599 21.61 -0.17 -0.82
C ILE A 599 20.92 -1.38 -1.46
N ALA A 600 21.47 -1.91 -2.56
CA ALA A 600 20.89 -3.08 -3.23
C ALA A 600 20.84 -4.31 -2.34
N TRP A 601 21.86 -4.55 -1.53
CA TRP A 601 21.87 -5.66 -0.59
C TRP A 601 20.86 -5.45 0.54
N TRP A 602 20.87 -4.30 1.20
CA TRP A 602 19.96 -4.01 2.32
C TRP A 602 18.49 -4.12 1.92
N TYR A 603 18.11 -3.55 0.78
CA TYR A 603 16.72 -3.49 0.33
C TYR A 603 16.32 -4.66 -0.60
N GLY A 604 17.27 -5.46 -1.06
CA GLY A 604 17.01 -6.58 -1.97
C GLY A 604 17.23 -7.97 -1.37
N ARG A 605 17.99 -8.10 -0.27
CA ARG A 605 18.38 -9.41 0.28
C ARG A 605 17.20 -10.32 0.62
N ASN A 606 16.07 -9.73 1.01
CA ASN A 606 14.88 -10.49 1.40
C ASN A 606 14.01 -10.93 0.23
N ILE A 607 14.27 -10.45 -0.99
CA ILE A 607 13.50 -10.79 -2.19
C ILE A 607 14.25 -11.85 -3.01
N GLY A 608 15.57 -11.76 -3.04
CA GLY A 608 16.43 -12.75 -3.68
C GLY A 608 17.63 -12.13 -4.39
N GLN A 609 18.63 -12.96 -4.69
CA GLN A 609 19.90 -12.53 -5.26
C GLN A 609 19.74 -11.85 -6.64
N ASP A 610 18.82 -12.35 -7.47
CA ASP A 610 18.53 -11.74 -8.78
C ASP A 610 17.97 -10.32 -8.62
N TYR A 611 17.13 -10.09 -7.61
CA TYR A 611 16.59 -8.77 -7.32
C TYR A 611 17.69 -7.81 -6.88
N VAL A 612 18.61 -8.24 -5.99
CA VAL A 612 19.79 -7.47 -5.59
C VAL A 612 20.62 -7.04 -6.81
N ILE A 613 20.84 -7.96 -7.76
CA ILE A 613 21.60 -7.66 -8.98
C ILE A 613 20.87 -6.62 -9.85
N ARG A 614 19.56 -6.76 -10.05
CA ARG A 614 18.76 -5.79 -10.81
C ARG A 614 18.74 -4.42 -10.14
N LEU A 615 18.49 -4.38 -8.84
CA LEU A 615 18.49 -3.15 -8.03
C LEU A 615 19.83 -2.44 -8.12
N ARG A 616 20.95 -3.16 -7.93
CA ARG A 616 22.29 -2.59 -8.07
C ARG A 616 22.51 -1.97 -9.45
N ARG A 617 22.12 -2.66 -10.53
CA ARG A 617 22.24 -2.13 -11.90
C ARG A 617 21.40 -0.88 -12.11
N ALA A 618 20.16 -0.87 -11.61
CA ALA A 618 19.28 0.29 -11.68
C ALA A 618 19.87 1.49 -10.93
N LEU A 619 20.34 1.29 -9.69
CA LEU A 619 20.97 2.33 -8.88
C LEU A 619 22.21 2.93 -9.57
N LEU A 620 23.09 2.10 -10.14
CA LEU A 620 24.26 2.56 -10.90
C LEU A 620 23.85 3.37 -12.14
N ALA A 621 22.80 2.95 -12.85
CA ALA A 621 22.33 3.64 -14.05
C ALA A 621 21.79 5.05 -13.78
N ILE A 622 21.28 5.31 -12.56
CA ILE A 622 20.74 6.61 -12.14
C ILE A 622 21.76 7.46 -11.35
N GLY A 623 23.01 7.00 -11.28
CA GLY A 623 24.12 7.76 -10.71
C GLY A 623 24.34 7.58 -9.22
N VAL A 624 23.72 6.59 -8.57
CA VAL A 624 24.13 6.18 -7.22
C VAL A 624 25.54 5.61 -7.31
N PRO A 625 26.49 6.06 -6.49
CA PRO A 625 27.88 5.73 -6.70
C PRO A 625 28.14 4.25 -6.42
N LEU A 626 29.09 3.67 -7.15
CA LEU A 626 29.53 2.29 -6.92
C LEU A 626 30.20 2.15 -5.55
N PHE A 627 30.83 3.22 -5.09
CA PHE A 627 31.59 3.29 -3.86
C PHE A 627 31.05 4.43 -2.98
N PRO A 628 31.12 4.30 -1.67
CA PRO A 628 30.75 5.41 -0.80
C PRO A 628 31.68 6.62 -0.92
N ASP A 629 31.23 7.77 -0.42
CA ASP A 629 32.03 9.01 -0.41
C ASP A 629 33.41 8.80 0.23
N GLY A 630 34.44 9.35 -0.42
CA GLY A 630 35.84 9.24 0.01
C GLY A 630 36.53 7.92 -0.30
N VAL A 631 35.88 7.03 -1.07
CA VAL A 631 36.48 5.79 -1.57
C VAL A 631 36.68 5.88 -3.09
N GLU A 632 37.86 6.32 -3.52
CA GLU A 632 38.26 6.28 -4.93
C GLU A 632 38.96 4.95 -5.24
N VAL A 633 38.30 4.12 -6.04
CA VAL A 633 38.84 2.82 -6.44
C VAL A 633 39.07 2.79 -7.95
N GLU A 634 40.29 3.12 -8.35
CA GLU A 634 40.69 3.04 -9.75
C GLU A 634 40.89 1.57 -10.14
N PRO A 635 40.43 1.12 -11.34
CA PRO A 635 40.56 -0.27 -11.78
C PRO A 635 41.99 -0.82 -11.74
N GLN A 636 42.99 0.05 -11.89
CA GLN A 636 44.42 -0.27 -11.81
C GLN A 636 44.89 -0.66 -10.40
N ASN A 637 44.12 -0.33 -9.35
CA ASN A 637 44.44 -0.66 -7.96
C ASN A 637 43.84 -2.00 -7.51
N ARG A 638 43.12 -2.70 -8.39
CA ARG A 638 42.55 -4.03 -8.12
C ARG A 638 43.67 -5.05 -7.99
N MET A 639 43.72 -5.75 -6.86
CA MET A 639 44.72 -6.76 -6.58
C MET A 639 44.41 -8.06 -7.33
N SER A 640 45.45 -8.68 -7.88
CA SER A 640 45.42 -10.05 -8.38
C SER A 640 45.73 -11.06 -7.27
N LEU A 641 45.38 -12.34 -7.49
CA LEU A 641 45.72 -13.43 -6.56
C LEU A 641 47.24 -13.53 -6.28
N VAL A 642 48.07 -13.20 -7.27
CA VAL A 642 49.52 -13.22 -7.14
C VAL A 642 49.99 -12.11 -6.19
N GLU A 643 49.45 -10.90 -6.34
CA GLU A 643 49.78 -9.75 -5.48
C GLU A 643 49.30 -9.97 -4.05
N VAL A 644 48.13 -10.57 -3.87
CA VAL A 644 47.60 -10.93 -2.54
C VAL A 644 48.50 -11.92 -1.83
N LYS A 645 48.90 -13.02 -2.50
CA LYS A 645 49.81 -14.01 -1.90
C LYS A 645 51.19 -13.42 -1.60
N SER A 646 51.67 -12.52 -2.45
CA SER A 646 52.94 -11.82 -2.26
C SER A 646 52.89 -10.87 -1.05
N ASP A 647 51.82 -10.10 -0.92
CA ASP A 647 51.74 -9.02 0.08
C ASP A 647 51.23 -9.49 1.43
N PHE A 648 50.31 -10.47 1.46
CA PHE A 648 49.68 -10.93 2.70
C PHE A 648 50.32 -12.22 3.21
N GLY A 649 50.93 -13.03 2.34
CA GLY A 649 51.42 -14.36 2.66
C GLY A 649 50.29 -15.39 2.85
N ASP A 650 50.63 -16.58 3.35
CA ASP A 650 49.67 -17.68 3.56
C ASP A 650 48.87 -17.57 4.87
N THR A 651 49.34 -16.72 5.80
CA THR A 651 48.68 -16.46 7.08
C THR A 651 48.71 -14.98 7.38
N TYR A 652 47.54 -14.39 7.60
CA TYR A 652 47.43 -12.94 7.76
C TYR A 652 46.19 -12.56 8.57
N ARG A 653 46.27 -11.42 9.23
CA ARG A 653 45.18 -10.83 10.00
C ARG A 653 44.62 -9.62 9.26
N TRP A 654 43.32 -9.64 9.00
CA TRP A 654 42.57 -8.46 8.58
C TRP A 654 42.07 -7.73 9.81
N ILE A 655 42.31 -6.43 9.89
CA ILE A 655 41.73 -5.58 10.93
C ILE A 655 41.03 -4.43 10.23
N GLY A 656 39.79 -4.17 10.63
CA GLY A 656 39.10 -2.95 10.27
C GLY A 656 38.20 -2.49 11.41
N GLU A 657 37.53 -1.37 11.18
CA GLU A 657 36.62 -0.76 12.14
C GLU A 657 35.23 -0.64 11.54
N CYS A 658 34.21 -1.09 12.25
CA CYS A 658 32.79 -0.91 11.93
C CYS A 658 32.24 0.36 12.61
N CYS A 659 31.03 0.78 12.21
CA CYS A 659 30.29 1.85 12.88
C CYS A 659 30.21 1.65 14.41
N GLY A 660 30.39 2.73 15.17
CA GLY A 660 30.35 2.73 16.63
C GLY A 660 31.67 2.39 17.33
N GLY A 661 32.79 2.39 16.60
CA GLY A 661 34.11 2.08 17.15
C GLY A 661 34.36 0.60 17.37
N VAL A 662 33.55 -0.26 16.75
CA VAL A 662 33.64 -1.72 16.91
C VAL A 662 34.74 -2.23 15.99
N GLN A 663 35.86 -2.64 16.56
CA GLN A 663 36.94 -3.25 15.80
C GLN A 663 36.56 -4.68 15.42
N TRP A 664 36.68 -5.01 14.14
CA TRP A 664 36.54 -6.37 13.65
C TRP A 664 37.90 -6.90 13.21
N MET A 665 38.12 -8.19 13.42
CA MET A 665 39.38 -8.85 13.08
C MET A 665 39.13 -10.23 12.49
N ARG A 666 39.89 -10.62 11.46
CA ARG A 666 39.86 -11.96 10.87
C ARG A 666 41.26 -12.52 10.72
N ASP A 667 41.55 -13.63 11.39
CA ASP A 667 42.84 -14.30 11.36
C ASP A 667 42.78 -15.45 10.36
N THR A 668 43.43 -15.31 9.21
CA THR A 668 43.46 -16.30 8.14
C THR A 668 44.60 -17.29 8.33
N HIS A 669 44.26 -18.57 8.37
CA HIS A 669 45.19 -19.68 8.51
C HIS A 669 45.58 -20.25 7.14
N GLN A 670 46.65 -21.06 7.10
CA GLN A 670 47.14 -21.72 5.86
C GLN A 670 46.08 -22.57 5.14
N SER A 671 45.08 -23.07 5.87
CA SER A 671 43.97 -23.85 5.31
C SER A 671 42.95 -22.98 4.54
N GLY A 672 43.05 -21.66 4.63
CA GLY A 672 42.01 -20.72 4.18
C GLY A 672 40.88 -20.52 5.19
N GLU A 673 40.86 -21.27 6.30
CA GLU A 673 39.96 -21.03 7.43
C GLU A 673 40.38 -19.76 8.16
N ARG A 674 39.39 -19.01 8.65
CA ARG A 674 39.61 -17.76 9.36
C ARG A 674 38.86 -17.70 10.67
N ASP A 675 39.58 -17.33 11.71
CA ASP A 675 39.00 -17.02 13.02
C ASP A 675 38.55 -15.57 13.08
N MET A 676 37.43 -15.34 13.73
CA MET A 676 36.60 -14.19 13.43
C MET A 676 36.26 -13.49 14.74
N TYR A 677 36.61 -12.21 14.88
CA TYR A 677 36.57 -11.49 16.16
C TYR A 677 35.86 -10.13 16.05
N LEU A 678 35.14 -9.76 17.11
CA LEU A 678 34.57 -8.42 17.31
C LEU A 678 34.99 -7.90 18.69
N ASN A 679 35.59 -6.72 18.75
CA ASN A 679 36.17 -6.13 19.97
C ASN A 679 37.03 -7.14 20.75
N GLY A 680 37.84 -7.91 20.02
CA GLY A 680 38.75 -8.94 20.57
C GLY A 680 38.07 -10.25 21.02
N LYS A 681 36.75 -10.38 20.96
CA LYS A 681 36.04 -11.65 21.27
C LYS A 681 35.82 -12.46 20.01
N LYS A 682 36.15 -13.76 20.04
CA LYS A 682 35.88 -14.69 18.93
C LYS A 682 34.36 -14.88 18.80
N VAL A 683 33.82 -14.62 17.61
CA VAL A 683 32.39 -14.69 17.28
C VAL A 683 32.05 -15.78 16.25
N GLY A 684 33.05 -16.40 15.62
CA GLY A 684 32.83 -17.50 14.69
C GLY A 684 34.07 -17.90 13.89
N THR A 685 33.84 -18.69 12.84
CA THR A 685 34.83 -19.06 11.82
C THR A 685 34.24 -18.97 10.41
N ASP A 686 35.08 -18.73 9.43
CA ASP A 686 34.71 -18.69 8.01
C ASP A 686 35.86 -19.13 7.11
N THR A 687 35.67 -19.22 5.80
CA THR A 687 36.72 -19.53 4.84
C THR A 687 36.87 -18.39 3.84
N ALA A 688 38.10 -18.21 3.32
CA ALA A 688 38.38 -17.30 2.21
C ALA A 688 39.03 -18.08 1.07
N VAL A 689 38.35 -18.14 -0.07
CA VAL A 689 38.85 -18.80 -1.28
C VAL A 689 39.14 -17.74 -2.32
N TRP A 690 40.42 -17.62 -2.69
CA TRP A 690 40.82 -16.72 -3.77
C TRP A 690 40.81 -17.42 -5.12
N TYR A 691 40.31 -16.73 -6.14
CA TYR A 691 40.20 -17.22 -7.51
C TYR A 691 41.26 -16.56 -8.41
N GLU A 692 41.57 -17.21 -9.53
CA GLU A 692 42.55 -16.71 -10.51
C GLU A 692 42.18 -15.34 -11.10
N ASP A 693 40.89 -14.98 -11.10
CA ASP A 693 40.39 -13.68 -11.56
C ASP A 693 40.62 -12.52 -10.56
N GLY A 694 41.34 -12.79 -9.47
CA GLY A 694 41.69 -11.82 -8.42
C GLY A 694 40.60 -11.59 -7.38
N THR A 695 39.49 -12.32 -7.47
CA THR A 695 38.40 -12.22 -6.48
C THR A 695 38.62 -13.14 -5.29
N VAL A 696 38.01 -12.79 -4.17
CA VAL A 696 37.94 -13.63 -2.98
C VAL A 696 36.49 -13.94 -2.65
N GLU A 697 36.16 -15.20 -2.47
CA GLU A 697 34.86 -15.63 -1.95
C GLU A 697 35.00 -15.96 -0.48
N PHE A 698 34.14 -15.34 0.34
CA PHE A 698 34.08 -15.64 1.76
C PHE A 698 32.91 -16.57 2.04
N GLU A 699 33.17 -17.82 2.40
CA GLU A 699 32.12 -18.79 2.71
C GLU A 699 32.02 -18.98 4.23
N ARG A 700 30.80 -18.81 4.78
CA ARG A 700 30.59 -18.82 6.23
C ARG A 700 29.77 -20.00 6.70
N HIS A 701 30.18 -20.56 7.86
CA HIS A 701 29.43 -21.54 8.64
C HIS A 701 28.42 -20.90 9.63
N HIS A 702 28.15 -19.57 9.60
CA HIS A 702 27.25 -18.89 10.57
C HIS A 702 26.42 -17.70 10.02
N ARG A 703 25.21 -17.54 10.61
CA ARG A 703 23.97 -16.78 10.31
C ARG A 703 23.95 -15.35 9.73
N TYR A 704 25.05 -14.63 9.52
CA TYR A 704 24.97 -13.17 9.20
C TYR A 704 25.73 -12.71 7.96
N MET A 705 26.41 -13.58 7.23
CA MET A 705 26.99 -13.25 5.92
C MET A 705 26.89 -14.46 5.00
N HIS A 706 26.19 -14.30 3.88
CA HIS A 706 26.23 -15.24 2.76
C HIS A 706 27.62 -15.24 2.11
N THR A 707 27.87 -16.23 1.26
CA THR A 707 28.96 -16.24 0.30
C THR A 707 28.98 -14.92 -0.47
N SER A 708 29.99 -14.10 -0.21
CA SER A 708 30.22 -12.86 -0.94
C SER A 708 31.54 -12.95 -1.68
N LYS A 709 31.43 -12.86 -3.00
CA LYS A 709 32.57 -12.69 -3.91
C LYS A 709 32.95 -11.21 -3.90
N CYS A 710 34.21 -10.94 -3.60
CA CYS A 710 34.72 -9.59 -3.39
C CYS A 710 35.93 -9.32 -4.27
N ASP A 711 36.02 -8.10 -4.76
CA ASP A 711 37.22 -7.54 -5.35
C ASP A 711 38.01 -6.82 -4.27
N VAL A 712 39.33 -7.02 -4.20
CA VAL A 712 40.18 -6.31 -3.25
C VAL A 712 41.03 -5.29 -3.99
N TYR A 713 41.11 -4.09 -3.45
CA TYR A 713 41.85 -2.98 -4.02
C TYR A 713 42.82 -2.40 -3.00
N ARG A 714 43.93 -1.83 -3.48
CA ARG A 714 44.75 -0.94 -2.66
C ARG A 714 44.02 0.39 -2.49
N ASN A 715 44.05 0.96 -1.28
CA ASN A 715 43.51 2.28 -1.01
C ASN A 715 44.62 3.34 -1.14
N PRO A 716 44.63 4.19 -2.18
CA PRO A 716 45.67 5.21 -2.35
C PRO A 716 45.68 6.22 -1.19
N ASP A 717 44.48 6.58 -0.70
CA ASP A 717 44.30 7.55 0.39
C ASP A 717 44.57 6.94 1.77
N GLY A 718 44.52 5.61 1.87
CA GLY A 718 44.74 4.84 3.09
C GLY A 718 46.19 4.39 3.32
N LEU A 719 47.12 4.71 2.42
CA LEU A 719 48.53 4.28 2.55
C LEU A 719 49.25 4.84 3.81
N ASN A 720 48.69 5.87 4.45
CA ASN A 720 49.21 6.45 5.70
C ASN A 720 48.46 5.96 6.96
N ASP A 721 47.42 5.14 6.81
CA ASP A 721 46.66 4.52 7.90
C ASP A 721 46.69 3.00 7.72
N GLU A 722 47.47 2.31 8.56
CA GLU A 722 47.67 0.86 8.44
C GLU A 722 46.36 0.06 8.51
N TYR A 723 45.28 0.62 9.07
CA TYR A 723 43.96 -0.03 9.17
C TYR A 723 43.03 0.22 7.98
N ASN A 724 43.44 1.06 7.02
CA ASN A 724 42.67 1.41 5.82
C ASN A 724 43.48 1.26 4.52
N ALA A 725 44.58 0.52 4.56
CA ALA A 725 45.49 0.36 3.41
C ALA A 725 44.85 -0.38 2.21
N PHE A 726 43.81 -1.20 2.46
CA PHE A 726 43.11 -1.98 1.45
C PHE A 726 41.60 -1.82 1.57
N ILE A 727 40.89 -2.12 0.48
CA ILE A 727 39.43 -2.07 0.42
C ILE A 727 38.91 -3.35 -0.22
N ALA A 728 38.07 -4.10 0.50
CA ALA A 728 37.34 -5.25 -0.04
C ALA A 728 35.95 -4.81 -0.46
N VAL A 729 35.65 -4.90 -1.76
CA VAL A 729 34.38 -4.55 -2.38
C VAL A 729 33.61 -5.84 -2.65
N CYS A 730 32.63 -6.11 -1.81
CA CYS A 730 31.80 -7.31 -1.83
C CYS A 730 30.41 -7.03 -2.38
N SER A 731 29.68 -8.10 -2.72
CA SER A 731 28.25 -8.02 -3.05
C SER A 731 27.37 -7.44 -1.92
N ASN A 732 27.86 -7.46 -0.68
CA ASN A 732 27.14 -7.05 0.53
C ASN A 732 27.77 -5.85 1.26
N GLY A 733 28.82 -5.24 0.73
CA GLY A 733 29.46 -4.11 1.40
C GLY A 733 30.82 -3.73 0.85
N VAL A 734 31.35 -2.62 1.36
CA VAL A 734 32.72 -2.15 1.13
C VAL A 734 33.41 -2.12 2.49
N PHE A 735 34.53 -2.80 2.62
CA PHE A 735 35.23 -2.96 3.89
C PHE A 735 36.65 -2.42 3.73
N PRO A 736 36.96 -1.23 4.28
CA PRO A 736 38.33 -0.80 4.46
C PRO A 736 39.02 -1.67 5.51
N PHE A 737 40.26 -2.07 5.28
CA PHE A 737 41.02 -2.90 6.20
C PHE A 737 42.54 -2.76 6.06
N GLY A 738 43.23 -3.11 7.14
CA GLY A 738 44.65 -3.33 7.21
C GLY A 738 45.00 -4.81 7.22
N VAL A 739 46.21 -5.14 6.75
CA VAL A 739 46.75 -6.50 6.79
C VAL A 739 47.97 -6.53 7.71
N PHE A 740 47.92 -7.42 8.69
CA PHE A 740 48.96 -7.58 9.70
C PHE A 740 49.41 -9.04 9.82
N PRO A 741 50.65 -9.32 10.24
CA PRO A 741 51.05 -10.68 10.59
C PRO A 741 50.25 -11.16 11.81
N ILE A 742 49.91 -12.46 11.84
CA ILE A 742 49.30 -13.08 13.02
C ILE A 742 50.40 -13.18 14.10
N PRO A 743 50.22 -12.63 15.31
CA PRO A 743 51.17 -12.78 16.40
C PRO A 743 51.40 -14.26 16.70
N SER A 744 52.66 -14.66 16.79
CA SER A 744 53.09 -16.03 17.11
C SER A 744 52.66 -16.50 18.49
#